data_AF-A0A2G2LYM4-F1
#
_entry.id   AF-A0A2G2LYM4-F1
#
_cell.length_a   1.000
_cell.length_b   1.000
_cell.length_c   1.000
_cell.angle_alpha   90.00
_cell.angle_beta   90.00
_cell.angle_gamma   90.00
#
_symmetry.space_group_name_H-M   'P 1'
#
loop_
_entity.id
_entity.type
_entity.pdbx_description
1 polymer ?
#
loop_
_entity_poly.entity_id
_entity_poly.type
_entity_poly.pdbx_seq_one_letter_code
_entity_poly.pdbx_strand_id
1 'polypeptide(L)'
;MKTRFGWFCSGGSKHPLRHQANMRLWAKCQSQLQIILCALRRKCEEAAHYAYPAPFFVARMPVSVILSFFAILKKRRAAYKAGMHTELIGQILLNRGLITQKDLTQALRLQEETGGLIGQALLRLGALTEEALLASLSEQLDLPILDVATAPGDSEQHEQAIQLLKISPRWFLANTAAIWISQENGKKALNVVARHILNPAIQENIEGRWHRICAQQDEDGNGYADAGAIHYWLSSNQFIERCLYYINESLGTASDDDGDLHDTARLKEMAEEAPVIDFVNNMFATALKDNASDIHIEPFEHEFKVRYRIDGVLHTRQSEPRGILDAITSRVKLLSGMDIAERRLPQDGRQTIRFAGHAIDLRVSSLPGSWGESMVLRLLKKEGELPDMKGLGLTGRANAVMQELTQSPNGVILVTGPTGSGKSTTLYRSLQQLNDGVTKIISIEDPIEYDMDGVVQIQTKAEIGYTFAKGLRAILRQDPDIIMVGEIRDGETATIAAQAALTGHLVLSTVHTNSALAAIARMEDLGLEPYMIAAAVRGLAAQRLVRRLCPHCAATDTVGEGEAMLKRLSRAGLVMAQEIKEKANWKKATGCAQCANTGYAGRIAVFEVVAINDELRDAILDHAHMSRLLKVARKQGFQTLLEDGLLKARQGTTTVEEVLRVCGAEQQSETEELPT
;
A
#
# COMPACT_ATOMS: atom_id res chain seq x y z
N MET A 1 -19.07 64.63 7.62
CA MET A 1 -19.40 66.00 7.18
C MET A 1 -20.29 66.67 8.21
N LYS A 2 -19.72 67.62 8.96
CA LYS A 2 -20.47 68.58 9.78
C LYS A 2 -21.11 69.63 8.86
N THR A 3 -22.17 70.25 9.40
CA THR A 3 -22.77 71.57 9.09
C THR A 3 -23.52 71.78 7.77
N ARG A 4 -24.84 72.02 7.91
CA ARG A 4 -25.48 73.30 7.54
C ARG A 4 -26.82 73.48 8.29
N PHE A 5 -26.91 74.61 9.02
CA PHE A 5 -28.09 75.43 9.43
C PHE A 5 -29.31 74.71 10.05
N GLY A 6 -29.79 74.96 11.27
CA GLY A 6 -29.68 76.11 12.17
C GLY A 6 -30.82 77.13 11.94
N TRP A 7 -31.90 77.10 12.77
CA TRP A 7 -32.38 78.22 13.62
C TRP A 7 -33.82 78.06 14.18
N PHE A 8 -33.91 78.39 15.49
CA PHE A 8 -34.95 79.05 16.30
C PHE A 8 -36.38 78.51 16.54
N CYS A 9 -36.58 78.11 17.81
CA CYS A 9 -37.53 78.60 18.82
C CYS A 9 -39.00 78.96 18.52
N SER A 10 -39.80 78.51 19.49
CA SER A 10 -40.96 79.16 20.14
C SER A 10 -42.28 79.31 19.40
N GLY A 11 -43.27 78.56 19.90
CA GLY A 11 -44.54 79.13 20.34
C GLY A 11 -45.66 79.22 19.31
N GLY A 12 -46.82 78.66 19.65
CA GLY A 12 -48.08 79.03 19.00
C GLY A 12 -48.96 77.85 18.63
N SER A 13 -49.79 77.46 19.58
CA SER A 13 -50.88 76.50 19.46
C SER A 13 -51.96 76.92 18.44
N LYS A 14 -52.48 75.95 17.67
CA LYS A 14 -53.93 75.69 17.46
C LYS A 14 -54.15 74.44 16.56
N HIS A 15 -55.03 73.56 17.05
CA HIS A 15 -55.58 72.28 16.53
C HIS A 15 -56.41 72.42 15.22
N PRO A 16 -56.96 71.35 14.60
CA PRO A 16 -56.62 69.91 14.55
C PRO A 16 -56.74 69.35 13.10
N LEU A 17 -55.66 69.28 12.33
CA LEU A 17 -55.65 68.55 11.03
C LEU A 17 -54.44 67.60 10.88
N ARG A 18 -53.64 67.42 11.92
CA ARG A 18 -52.46 66.51 11.93
C ARG A 18 -52.68 65.17 12.64
N HIS A 19 -53.84 64.94 13.27
CA HIS A 19 -54.08 63.69 14.01
C HIS A 19 -54.57 62.53 13.13
N GLN A 20 -55.20 62.77 11.97
CA GLN A 20 -55.66 61.69 11.08
C GLN A 20 -54.57 61.15 10.13
N ALA A 21 -53.55 61.95 9.79
CA ALA A 21 -52.43 61.48 8.95
C ALA A 21 -51.47 60.55 9.70
N ASN A 22 -51.24 60.82 11.00
CA ASN A 22 -50.37 59.99 11.83
C ASN A 22 -51.00 58.64 12.20
N MET A 23 -52.33 58.54 12.40
CA MET A 23 -52.99 57.24 12.63
C MET A 23 -53.00 56.34 11.38
N ARG A 24 -53.08 56.90 10.16
CA ARG A 24 -53.01 56.12 8.92
C ARG A 24 -51.60 55.63 8.58
N LEU A 25 -50.56 56.40 8.91
CA LEU A 25 -49.17 55.92 8.79
C LEU A 25 -48.81 54.88 9.86
N TRP A 26 -49.31 55.03 11.10
CA TRP A 26 -49.10 54.04 12.15
C TRP A 26 -49.83 52.72 11.87
N ALA A 27 -51.07 52.78 11.36
CA ALA A 27 -51.83 51.58 10.95
C ALA A 27 -51.19 50.87 9.74
N LYS A 28 -50.64 51.61 8.77
CA LYS A 28 -49.88 51.03 7.64
C LYS A 28 -48.57 50.37 8.12
N CYS A 29 -47.84 50.99 9.04
CA CYS A 29 -46.64 50.37 9.64
C CYS A 29 -46.97 49.14 10.48
N GLN A 30 -48.06 49.12 11.26
CA GLN A 30 -48.49 47.93 12.01
C GLN A 30 -48.93 46.78 11.10
N SER A 31 -49.64 47.08 9.99
CA SER A 31 -50.04 46.05 9.02
C SER A 31 -48.85 45.45 8.27
N GLN A 32 -47.85 46.25 7.88
CA GLN A 32 -46.61 45.75 7.26
C GLN A 32 -45.74 44.98 8.25
N LEU A 33 -45.67 45.40 9.52
CA LEU A 33 -44.97 44.65 10.56
C LEU A 33 -45.64 43.31 10.84
N GLN A 34 -46.99 43.25 10.87
CA GLN A 34 -47.73 41.99 11.02
C GLN A 34 -47.58 41.05 9.83
N ILE A 35 -47.47 41.58 8.60
CA ILE A 35 -47.20 40.77 7.40
C ILE A 35 -45.77 40.22 7.42
N ILE A 36 -44.79 41.03 7.82
CA ILE A 36 -43.39 40.59 7.96
C ILE A 36 -43.24 39.59 9.11
N LEU A 37 -43.93 39.80 10.23
CA LEU A 37 -43.98 38.86 11.36
C LEU A 37 -44.71 37.56 10.99
N CYS A 38 -45.80 37.60 10.22
CA CYS A 38 -46.45 36.39 9.69
C CYS A 38 -45.57 35.64 8.69
N ALA A 39 -44.84 36.34 7.83
CA ALA A 39 -43.91 35.71 6.88
C ALA A 39 -42.68 35.10 7.57
N LEU A 40 -42.18 35.74 8.64
CA LEU A 40 -41.13 35.19 9.50
C LEU A 40 -41.65 34.01 10.33
N ARG A 41 -42.90 34.07 10.81
CA ARG A 41 -43.53 32.98 11.57
C ARG A 41 -43.80 31.75 10.71
N ARG A 42 -44.26 31.93 9.46
CA ARG A 42 -44.38 30.84 8.47
C ARG A 42 -43.04 30.19 8.13
N LYS A 43 -41.97 31.00 7.97
CA LYS A 43 -40.61 30.47 7.75
C LYS A 43 -40.03 29.77 8.97
N CYS A 44 -40.41 30.17 10.17
CA CYS A 44 -40.06 29.45 11.40
C CYS A 44 -40.88 28.17 11.58
N GLU A 45 -42.14 28.14 11.15
CA GLU A 45 -42.99 26.93 11.15
C GLU A 45 -42.53 25.89 10.11
N GLU A 46 -42.06 26.32 8.93
CA GLU A 46 -41.40 25.44 7.95
C GLU A 46 -40.04 24.88 8.45
N ALA A 47 -39.39 25.58 9.39
CA ALA A 47 -38.14 25.14 10.01
C ALA A 47 -38.35 24.25 11.26
N ALA A 48 -39.60 24.04 11.70
CA ALA A 48 -39.92 23.33 12.95
C ALA A 48 -39.87 21.79 12.85
N HIS A 49 -39.37 21.22 11.75
CA HIS A 49 -39.10 19.78 11.65
C HIS A 49 -37.77 19.34 12.28
N TYR A 50 -36.95 20.27 12.78
CA TYR A 50 -35.77 19.99 13.59
C TYR A 50 -35.96 20.58 14.98
N ALA A 51 -36.06 19.71 15.98
CA ALA A 51 -36.35 20.05 17.37
C ALA A 51 -35.27 20.94 18.00
N TYR A 52 -35.61 22.16 18.45
CA TYR A 52 -35.01 22.84 19.62
C TYR A 52 -35.90 24.03 20.09
N PRO A 53 -36.02 24.31 21.42
CA PRO A 53 -36.79 25.43 21.95
C PRO A 53 -35.90 26.63 22.30
N ALA A 54 -36.23 27.84 21.83
CA ALA A 54 -35.91 29.11 22.53
C ALA A 54 -36.53 30.35 21.82
N PRO A 55 -37.77 30.76 22.13
CA PRO A 55 -38.37 31.97 21.53
C PRO A 55 -37.99 33.29 22.22
N PHE A 56 -37.09 33.32 23.22
CA PHE A 56 -37.04 34.44 24.18
C PHE A 56 -35.96 35.52 23.97
N PHE A 57 -35.02 35.38 23.02
CA PHE A 57 -33.83 36.26 22.98
C PHE A 57 -33.76 37.31 21.83
N VAL A 58 -34.72 37.33 20.91
CA VAL A 58 -34.66 38.24 19.73
C VAL A 58 -35.18 39.66 20.06
N ALA A 59 -35.78 39.90 21.23
CA ALA A 59 -36.53 41.13 21.51
C ALA A 59 -35.70 42.34 21.98
N ARG A 60 -34.36 42.28 22.07
CA ARG A 60 -33.54 43.36 22.68
C ARG A 60 -32.37 43.92 21.86
N MET A 61 -32.19 43.52 20.59
CA MET A 61 -31.12 44.08 19.76
C MET A 61 -31.61 45.28 18.91
N PRO A 62 -30.82 46.36 18.78
CA PRO A 62 -31.16 47.46 17.88
C PRO A 62 -31.17 47.00 16.42
N VAL A 63 -32.23 47.38 15.68
CA VAL A 63 -32.50 46.97 14.29
C VAL A 63 -31.33 47.29 13.33
N SER A 64 -30.52 48.31 13.66
CA SER A 64 -29.31 48.68 12.91
C SER A 64 -28.21 47.62 12.96
N VAL A 65 -28.10 46.86 14.05
CA VAL A 65 -27.09 45.78 14.22
C VAL A 65 -27.52 44.54 13.44
N ILE A 66 -28.80 44.20 13.47
CA ILE A 66 -29.37 43.07 12.71
C ILE A 66 -29.23 43.31 11.20
N LEU A 67 -29.55 44.52 10.72
CA LEU A 67 -29.42 44.87 9.29
C LEU A 67 -27.96 44.93 8.82
N SER A 68 -27.04 45.38 9.67
CA SER A 68 -25.60 45.37 9.36
C SER A 68 -25.05 43.94 9.30
N PHE A 69 -25.49 43.06 10.22
CA PHE A 69 -25.11 41.64 10.25
C PHE A 69 -25.59 40.89 9.00
N PHE A 70 -26.84 41.10 8.57
CA PHE A 70 -27.38 40.50 7.34
C PHE A 70 -26.76 41.08 6.06
N ALA A 71 -26.40 42.37 6.03
CA ALA A 71 -25.73 42.99 4.89
C ALA A 71 -24.28 42.50 4.72
N ILE A 72 -23.57 42.28 5.83
CA ILE A 72 -22.23 41.69 5.85
C ILE A 72 -22.29 40.22 5.40
N LEU A 73 -23.25 39.43 5.90
CA LEU A 73 -23.46 38.04 5.46
C LEU A 73 -23.80 37.93 3.97
N LYS A 74 -24.61 38.86 3.41
CA LYS A 74 -24.93 38.87 1.98
C LYS A 74 -23.73 39.27 1.10
N LYS A 75 -22.97 40.32 1.49
CA LYS A 75 -21.75 40.72 0.76
C LYS A 75 -20.65 39.66 0.85
N ARG A 76 -20.51 38.99 1.99
CA ARG A 76 -19.54 37.91 2.17
C ARG A 76 -19.96 36.62 1.46
N ARG A 77 -21.25 36.23 1.43
CA ARG A 77 -21.72 35.10 0.59
C ARG A 77 -21.43 35.32 -0.90
N ALA A 78 -21.51 36.56 -1.37
CA ALA A 78 -21.20 36.91 -2.76
C ALA A 78 -19.69 36.90 -3.04
N ALA A 79 -18.86 37.37 -2.10
CA ALA A 79 -17.40 37.29 -2.20
C ALA A 79 -16.86 35.85 -2.05
N TYR A 80 -17.48 35.04 -1.19
CA TYR A 80 -17.15 33.63 -0.95
C TYR A 80 -17.50 32.74 -2.15
N LYS A 81 -18.56 33.08 -2.91
CA LYS A 81 -18.86 32.44 -4.20
C LYS A 81 -17.91 32.84 -5.33
N ALA A 82 -17.15 33.91 -5.19
CA ALA A 82 -16.32 34.47 -6.26
C ALA A 82 -14.87 33.95 -6.28
N GLY A 83 -14.45 33.19 -5.26
CA GLY A 83 -13.07 32.70 -5.11
C GLY A 83 -12.86 31.19 -5.26
N MET A 84 -13.91 30.38 -5.47
CA MET A 84 -13.75 28.94 -5.68
C MET A 84 -13.47 28.65 -7.17
N HIS A 85 -12.45 27.84 -7.45
CA HIS A 85 -12.39 27.11 -8.72
C HIS A 85 -13.72 26.35 -8.88
N THR A 86 -14.49 26.68 -9.91
CA THR A 86 -15.84 26.15 -10.16
C THR A 86 -15.86 24.66 -10.56
N GLU A 87 -14.69 24.06 -10.71
CA GLU A 87 -14.54 22.67 -11.11
C GLU A 87 -14.75 21.75 -9.91
N LEU A 88 -15.59 20.72 -10.07
CA LEU A 88 -15.88 19.75 -9.02
C LEU A 88 -14.64 18.89 -8.73
N ILE A 89 -14.43 18.48 -7.47
CA ILE A 89 -13.22 17.74 -7.07
C ILE A 89 -13.04 16.45 -7.87
N GLY A 90 -14.14 15.74 -8.18
CA GLY A 90 -14.11 14.55 -9.03
C GLY A 90 -13.56 14.82 -10.43
N GLN A 91 -13.87 15.99 -11.01
CA GLN A 91 -13.36 16.37 -12.33
C GLN A 91 -11.88 16.78 -12.27
N ILE A 92 -11.47 17.49 -11.22
CA ILE A 92 -10.05 17.83 -10.99
C ILE A 92 -9.21 16.54 -10.89
N LEU A 93 -9.70 15.55 -10.14
CA LEU A 93 -9.04 14.26 -9.98
C LEU A 93 -8.97 13.45 -11.28
N LEU A 94 -10.04 13.49 -12.10
CA LEU A 94 -10.06 12.88 -13.44
C LEU A 94 -9.06 13.53 -14.39
N ASN A 95 -9.06 14.86 -14.46
CA ASN A 95 -8.18 15.62 -15.37
C ASN A 95 -6.70 15.38 -15.06
N ARG A 96 -6.37 15.10 -13.80
CA ARG A 96 -5.01 14.76 -13.35
C ARG A 96 -4.63 13.30 -13.56
N GLY A 97 -5.56 12.46 -14.02
CA GLY A 97 -5.36 11.02 -14.14
C GLY A 97 -5.18 10.31 -12.79
N LEU A 98 -5.61 10.93 -11.68
CA LEU A 98 -5.51 10.34 -10.34
C LEU A 98 -6.61 9.30 -10.09
N ILE A 99 -7.72 9.41 -10.80
CA ILE A 99 -8.84 8.45 -10.79
C ILE A 99 -9.34 8.22 -12.22
N THR A 100 -10.04 7.12 -12.48
CA THR A 100 -10.70 6.86 -13.77
C THR A 100 -12.19 7.23 -13.75
N GLN A 101 -12.81 7.35 -14.93
CA GLN A 101 -14.25 7.61 -15.04
C GLN A 101 -15.09 6.51 -14.34
N LYS A 102 -14.60 5.26 -14.37
CA LYS A 102 -15.22 4.13 -13.70
C LYS A 102 -15.16 4.30 -12.18
N ASP A 103 -14.01 4.69 -11.65
CA ASP A 103 -13.81 4.91 -10.22
C ASP A 103 -14.70 6.04 -9.70
N LEU A 104 -14.80 7.16 -10.44
CA LEU A 104 -15.71 8.25 -10.09
C LEU A 104 -17.17 7.81 -10.09
N THR A 105 -17.58 7.02 -11.08
CA THR A 105 -18.96 6.50 -11.17
C THR A 105 -19.28 5.58 -10.00
N GLN A 106 -18.34 4.73 -9.59
CA GLN A 106 -18.50 3.86 -8.42
C GLN A 106 -18.54 4.66 -7.12
N ALA A 107 -17.67 5.68 -6.99
CA ALA A 107 -17.64 6.54 -5.81
C ALA A 107 -18.92 7.36 -5.66
N LEU A 108 -19.52 7.83 -6.76
CA LEU A 108 -20.81 8.51 -6.74
C LEU A 108 -21.95 7.59 -6.27
N ARG A 109 -21.98 6.33 -6.74
CA ARG A 109 -22.96 5.35 -6.26
C ARG A 109 -22.79 5.08 -4.76
N LEU A 110 -21.55 4.87 -4.32
CA LEU A 110 -21.26 4.68 -2.90
C LEU A 110 -21.66 5.90 -2.07
N GLN A 111 -21.43 7.11 -2.59
CA GLN A 111 -21.85 8.35 -1.94
C GLN A 111 -23.38 8.47 -1.86
N GLU A 112 -24.13 8.05 -2.88
CA GLU A 112 -25.60 8.01 -2.85
C GLU A 112 -26.12 7.04 -1.79
N GLU A 113 -25.46 5.90 -1.61
CA GLU A 113 -25.84 4.86 -0.63
C GLU A 113 -25.47 5.24 0.80
N THR A 114 -24.23 5.70 1.04
CA THR A 114 -23.70 5.93 2.40
C THR A 114 -23.76 7.38 2.85
N GLY A 115 -24.04 8.31 1.94
CA GLY A 115 -23.84 9.75 2.17
C GLY A 115 -22.34 10.10 2.32
N GLY A 116 -22.07 11.35 2.70
CA GLY A 116 -20.70 11.85 2.96
C GLY A 116 -20.03 12.53 1.77
N LEU A 117 -18.71 12.72 1.85
CA LEU A 117 -17.92 13.42 0.83
C LEU A 117 -17.42 12.47 -0.26
N ILE A 118 -17.49 12.89 -1.52
CA ILE A 118 -17.03 12.08 -2.66
C ILE A 118 -15.54 11.70 -2.55
N GLY A 119 -14.70 12.58 -1.98
CA GLY A 119 -13.30 12.28 -1.70
C GLY A 119 -13.15 11.09 -0.75
N GLN A 120 -13.99 11.00 0.29
CA GLN A 120 -13.98 9.86 1.21
C GLN A 120 -14.48 8.58 0.55
N ALA A 121 -15.50 8.66 -0.31
CA ALA A 121 -15.93 7.52 -1.10
C ALA A 121 -14.80 7.00 -2.01
N LEU A 122 -14.03 7.90 -2.64
CA LEU A 122 -12.86 7.53 -3.45
C LEU A 122 -11.73 6.90 -2.61
N LEU A 123 -11.48 7.39 -1.39
CA LEU A 123 -10.53 6.76 -0.46
C LEU A 123 -11.01 5.37 -0.01
N ARG A 124 -12.30 5.22 0.34
CA ARG A 124 -12.92 3.95 0.77
C ARG A 124 -12.84 2.87 -0.30
N LEU A 125 -13.00 3.26 -1.56
CA LEU A 125 -12.86 2.39 -2.72
C LEU A 125 -11.39 2.08 -3.08
N GLY A 126 -10.42 2.71 -2.41
CA GLY A 126 -8.99 2.57 -2.72
C GLY A 126 -8.58 3.21 -4.06
N ALA A 127 -9.48 4.00 -4.67
CA ALA A 127 -9.27 4.62 -5.96
C ALA A 127 -8.32 5.82 -5.90
N LEU A 128 -8.17 6.44 -4.73
CA LEU A 128 -7.37 7.63 -4.51
C LEU A 128 -6.58 7.51 -3.21
N THR A 129 -5.41 8.13 -3.12
CA THR A 129 -4.67 8.25 -1.86
C THR A 129 -5.05 9.54 -1.13
N GLU A 130 -4.95 9.54 0.20
CA GLU A 130 -5.26 10.72 1.00
C GLU A 130 -4.34 11.91 0.67
N GLU A 131 -3.06 11.65 0.44
CA GLU A 131 -2.08 12.66 0.03
C GLU A 131 -2.47 13.33 -1.30
N ALA A 132 -2.86 12.53 -2.30
CA ALA A 132 -3.31 13.04 -3.59
C ALA A 132 -4.64 13.81 -3.49
N LEU A 133 -5.54 13.37 -2.60
CA LEU A 133 -6.78 14.09 -2.31
C LEU A 133 -6.50 15.44 -1.64
N LEU A 134 -5.64 15.49 -0.62
CA LEU A 134 -5.29 16.71 0.09
C LEU A 134 -4.59 17.72 -0.84
N ALA A 135 -3.65 17.26 -1.67
CA ALA A 135 -3.01 18.12 -2.67
C ALA A 135 -4.02 18.71 -3.67
N SER A 136 -5.02 17.91 -4.08
CA SER A 136 -6.07 18.38 -5.00
C SER A 136 -7.08 19.32 -4.32
N LEU A 137 -7.41 19.08 -3.05
CA LEU A 137 -8.27 19.95 -2.25
C LEU A 137 -7.59 21.28 -1.89
N SER A 138 -6.28 21.26 -1.64
CA SER A 138 -5.51 22.47 -1.32
C SER A 138 -5.58 23.48 -2.46
N GLU A 139 -5.43 23.02 -3.69
CA GLU A 139 -5.57 23.86 -4.87
C GLU A 139 -7.02 24.29 -5.13
N GLN A 140 -7.98 23.37 -4.98
CA GLN A 140 -9.39 23.68 -5.23
C GLN A 140 -9.93 24.74 -4.26
N LEU A 141 -9.54 24.65 -2.99
CA LEU A 141 -10.06 25.48 -1.90
C LEU A 141 -9.16 26.67 -1.56
N ASP A 142 -7.97 26.75 -2.15
CA ASP A 142 -6.92 27.71 -1.79
C ASP A 142 -6.61 27.69 -0.28
N LEU A 143 -6.51 26.46 0.27
CA LEU A 143 -6.22 26.22 1.68
C LEU A 143 -4.88 25.51 1.85
N PRO A 144 -4.02 25.96 2.77
CA PRO A 144 -2.75 25.30 3.03
C PRO A 144 -2.94 23.95 3.73
N ILE A 145 -2.04 23.02 3.44
CA ILE A 145 -1.94 21.75 4.18
C ILE A 145 -1.08 21.98 5.42
N LEU A 146 -1.55 21.51 6.58
CA LEU A 146 -0.87 21.65 7.86
C LEU A 146 0.45 20.87 7.87
N ASP A 147 1.53 21.51 8.30
CA ASP A 147 2.73 20.80 8.74
C ASP A 147 2.50 20.27 10.16
N VAL A 148 2.37 18.95 10.29
CA VAL A 148 2.10 18.27 11.57
C VAL A 148 3.17 18.54 12.63
N ALA A 149 4.40 18.90 12.24
CA ALA A 149 5.45 19.28 13.19
C ALA A 149 5.15 20.60 13.93
N THR A 150 4.31 21.46 13.33
CA THR A 150 3.91 22.77 13.89
C THR A 150 2.60 22.69 14.68
N ALA A 151 2.00 21.50 14.74
CA ALA A 151 0.70 21.26 15.32
C ALA A 151 0.79 20.86 16.82
N PRO A 152 -0.28 21.03 17.61
CA PRO A 152 -0.31 20.66 19.02
C PRO A 152 -0.03 19.16 19.20
N GLY A 153 0.79 18.85 20.21
CA GLY A 153 1.17 17.49 20.62
C GLY A 153 0.55 17.04 21.95
N ASP A 154 -0.29 17.88 22.56
CA ASP A 154 -0.89 17.67 23.87
C ASP A 154 -2.38 18.05 23.89
N SER A 155 -3.11 17.58 24.91
CA SER A 155 -4.52 17.88 25.13
C SER A 155 -4.76 19.28 25.69
N GLU A 156 -3.77 19.86 26.37
CA GLU A 156 -3.87 21.16 27.04
C GLU A 156 -4.13 22.30 26.03
N GLN A 157 -3.44 22.31 24.89
CA GLN A 157 -3.62 23.34 23.87
C GLN A 157 -5.02 23.33 23.23
N HIS A 158 -5.61 22.15 23.08
CA HIS A 158 -6.98 22.00 22.60
C HIS A 158 -7.98 22.48 23.67
N GLU A 159 -7.77 22.10 24.93
CA GLU A 159 -8.63 22.49 26.04
C GLU A 159 -8.69 24.02 26.22
N GLN A 160 -7.53 24.69 26.20
CA GLN A 160 -7.44 26.15 26.31
C GLN A 160 -8.27 26.86 25.22
N ALA A 161 -8.19 26.39 23.97
CA ALA A 161 -8.93 26.96 22.85
C ALA A 161 -10.46 26.72 22.98
N ILE A 162 -10.86 25.54 23.42
CA ILE A 162 -12.26 25.16 23.63
C ILE A 162 -12.89 25.99 24.76
N GLN A 163 -12.19 26.13 25.89
CA GLN A 163 -12.62 26.94 27.02
C GLN A 163 -12.81 28.41 26.62
N LEU A 164 -11.89 28.95 25.81
CA LEU A 164 -11.96 30.32 25.32
C LEU A 164 -13.21 30.57 24.46
N LEU A 165 -13.51 29.68 23.50
CA LEU A 165 -14.70 29.79 22.66
C LEU A 165 -16.01 29.44 23.37
N LYS A 166 -15.95 28.82 24.56
CA LYS A 166 -17.12 28.35 25.32
C LYS A 166 -18.03 27.43 24.48
N ILE A 167 -17.43 26.56 23.69
CA ILE A 167 -18.11 25.52 22.90
C ILE A 167 -17.92 24.18 23.64
N SER A 168 -18.94 23.32 23.65
CA SER A 168 -18.81 22.00 24.30
C SER A 168 -17.80 21.12 23.55
N PRO A 169 -16.89 20.39 24.22
CA PRO A 169 -16.02 19.42 23.56
C PRO A 169 -16.79 18.39 22.71
N ARG A 170 -17.99 17.97 23.16
CA ARG A 170 -18.86 17.05 22.40
C ARG A 170 -19.28 17.61 21.04
N TRP A 171 -19.37 18.93 20.89
CA TRP A 171 -19.70 19.56 19.62
C TRP A 171 -18.55 19.39 18.61
N PHE A 172 -17.30 19.46 19.07
CA PHE A 172 -16.11 19.22 18.24
C PHE A 172 -16.02 17.77 17.78
N LEU A 173 -16.30 16.82 18.68
CA LEU A 173 -16.41 15.40 18.34
C LEU A 173 -17.51 15.15 17.28
N ALA A 174 -18.71 15.71 17.49
CA ALA A 174 -19.84 15.54 16.56
C ALA A 174 -19.60 16.16 15.18
N ASN A 175 -18.81 17.24 15.10
CA ASN A 175 -18.48 17.91 13.84
C ASN A 175 -17.13 17.48 13.26
N THR A 176 -16.44 16.53 13.90
CA THR A 176 -15.10 16.04 13.49
C THR A 176 -14.14 17.19 13.22
N ALA A 177 -14.09 18.14 14.15
CA ALA A 177 -13.31 19.38 14.07
C ALA A 177 -12.46 19.55 15.32
N ALA A 178 -11.27 20.11 15.17
CA ALA A 178 -10.38 20.46 16.28
C ALA A 178 -9.81 21.86 16.09
N ILE A 179 -9.47 22.49 17.22
CA ILE A 179 -8.94 23.86 17.27
C ILE A 179 -7.80 23.96 18.25
N TRP A 180 -6.89 24.89 18.00
CA TRP A 180 -5.85 25.30 18.95
C TRP A 180 -5.43 26.74 18.67
N ILE A 181 -4.76 27.36 19.63
CA ILE A 181 -4.27 28.74 19.51
C ILE A 181 -2.77 28.72 19.28
N SER A 182 -2.29 29.42 18.25
CA SER A 182 -0.87 29.71 18.04
C SER A 182 -0.57 31.19 18.30
N GLN A 183 0.71 31.54 18.43
CA GLN A 183 1.14 32.94 18.40
C GLN A 183 1.85 33.27 17.10
N GLU A 184 1.42 34.35 16.45
CA GLU A 184 2.02 34.89 15.24
C GLU A 184 2.27 36.39 15.42
N ASN A 185 3.53 36.82 15.32
CA ASN A 185 3.92 38.24 15.43
C ASN A 185 3.38 38.95 16.70
N GLY A 186 3.34 38.23 17.83
CA GLY A 186 2.81 38.73 19.10
C GLY A 186 1.29 38.68 19.24
N LYS A 187 0.56 38.18 18.22
CA LYS A 187 -0.90 38.04 18.22
C LYS A 187 -1.33 36.58 18.30
N LYS A 188 -2.47 36.30 18.95
CA LYS A 188 -3.05 34.95 19.04
C LYS A 188 -3.79 34.62 17.75
N ALA A 189 -3.43 33.57 17.03
CA ALA A 189 -4.16 33.07 15.87
C ALA A 189 -4.93 31.80 16.24
N LEU A 190 -6.14 31.63 15.70
CA LEU A 190 -6.94 30.42 15.90
C LEU A 190 -6.77 29.49 14.71
N ASN A 191 -6.28 28.29 14.95
CA ASN A 191 -6.13 27.27 13.92
C ASN A 191 -7.30 26.29 13.98
N VAL A 192 -7.81 25.92 12.82
CA VAL A 192 -8.97 25.04 12.67
C VAL A 192 -8.64 23.94 11.67
N VAL A 193 -8.85 22.69 12.09
CA VAL A 193 -8.88 21.51 11.21
C VAL A 193 -10.22 20.83 11.34
N ALA A 194 -10.74 20.29 10.25
CA ALA A 194 -11.95 19.48 10.29
C ALA A 194 -12.05 18.58 9.07
N ARG A 195 -12.69 17.42 9.26
CA ARG A 195 -12.96 16.47 8.16
C ARG A 195 -13.87 17.08 7.08
N HIS A 196 -14.77 17.98 7.46
CA HIS A 196 -15.58 18.78 6.55
C HIS A 196 -15.37 20.28 6.82
N ILE A 197 -14.24 20.82 6.40
CA ILE A 197 -13.81 22.21 6.68
C ILE A 197 -14.81 23.27 6.23
N LEU A 198 -15.61 22.98 5.19
CA LEU A 198 -16.63 23.87 4.65
C LEU A 198 -18.01 23.73 5.35
N ASN A 199 -18.08 23.00 6.47
CA ASN A 199 -19.35 22.83 7.18
C ASN A 199 -19.81 24.20 7.71
N PRO A 200 -21.00 24.71 7.33
CA PRO A 200 -21.48 26.01 7.80
C PRO A 200 -21.53 26.15 9.31
N ALA A 201 -21.75 25.04 10.03
CA ALA A 201 -21.76 25.03 11.50
C ALA A 201 -20.41 25.42 12.10
N ILE A 202 -19.30 25.07 11.42
CA ILE A 202 -17.93 25.43 11.83
C ILE A 202 -17.73 26.92 11.69
N GLN A 203 -18.07 27.51 10.54
CA GLN A 203 -17.97 28.96 10.36
C GLN A 203 -18.83 29.73 11.36
N GLU A 204 -20.10 29.35 11.50
CA GLU A 204 -21.04 30.09 12.36
C GLU A 204 -20.66 30.04 13.84
N ASN A 205 -20.25 28.87 14.34
CA ASN A 205 -19.90 28.70 15.75
C ASN A 205 -18.49 29.18 16.09
N ILE A 206 -17.52 28.97 15.20
CA ILE A 206 -16.11 29.33 15.47
C ILE A 206 -15.87 30.81 15.13
N GLU A 207 -16.13 31.25 13.90
CA GLU A 207 -15.85 32.64 13.48
C GLU A 207 -16.69 33.64 14.28
N GLY A 208 -17.98 33.35 14.46
CA GLY A 208 -18.91 34.22 15.17
C GLY A 208 -18.58 34.40 16.66
N ARG A 209 -17.87 33.45 17.26
CA ARG A 209 -17.41 33.52 18.66
C ARG A 209 -16.02 34.13 18.75
N TRP A 210 -15.11 33.73 17.88
CA TRP A 210 -13.77 34.32 17.79
C TRP A 210 -13.84 35.82 17.60
N HIS A 211 -14.64 36.31 16.64
CA HIS A 211 -14.83 37.75 16.41
C HIS A 211 -15.40 38.52 17.61
N ARG A 212 -16.24 37.88 18.45
CA ARG A 212 -16.74 38.52 19.68
C ARG A 212 -15.67 38.63 20.75
N ILE A 213 -14.80 37.63 20.87
CA ILE A 213 -13.67 37.65 21.79
C ILE A 213 -12.67 38.71 21.36
N CYS A 214 -12.40 38.82 20.05
CA CYS A 214 -11.56 39.88 19.47
C CYS A 214 -12.13 41.29 19.73
N ALA A 215 -13.44 41.43 19.94
CA ALA A 215 -14.13 42.72 20.08
C ALA A 215 -14.36 43.15 21.54
N GLN A 216 -14.01 42.31 22.52
CA GLN A 216 -14.13 42.63 23.93
C GLN A 216 -12.87 43.39 24.42
N GLN A 217 -13.11 44.48 25.16
CA GLN A 217 -12.07 45.21 25.87
C GLN A 217 -12.02 44.72 27.32
N ASP A 218 -10.83 44.49 27.89
CA ASP A 218 -10.70 44.15 29.31
C ASP A 218 -10.87 45.41 30.18
N GLU A 219 -11.15 45.22 31.48
CA GLU A 219 -11.45 46.30 32.45
C GLU A 219 -10.29 47.30 32.66
N ASP A 220 -9.05 46.93 32.29
CA ASP A 220 -7.85 47.77 32.35
C ASP A 220 -7.57 48.58 31.06
N GLY A 221 -8.48 48.55 30.07
CA GLY A 221 -8.32 49.28 28.81
C GLY A 221 -7.36 48.62 27.81
N ASN A 222 -6.77 47.47 28.15
CA ASN A 222 -6.13 46.57 27.19
C ASN A 222 -7.20 45.66 26.60
N GLY A 223 -7.63 45.91 25.38
CA GLY A 223 -8.51 44.94 24.72
C GLY A 223 -7.77 43.66 24.34
N TYR A 224 -8.52 42.64 23.95
CA TYR A 224 -8.05 41.60 23.04
C TYR A 224 -7.74 42.21 21.64
N ALA A 225 -6.92 43.26 21.59
CA ALA A 225 -6.42 43.90 20.37
C ALA A 225 -5.43 42.99 19.61
N ASP A 226 -4.99 41.91 20.27
CA ASP A 226 -4.07 40.89 19.75
C ASP A 226 -4.76 39.60 19.31
N ALA A 227 -6.06 39.62 19.04
CA ALA A 227 -6.71 38.49 18.39
C ALA A 227 -6.46 38.55 16.86
N GLY A 228 -5.66 37.60 16.39
CA GLY A 228 -5.21 37.39 15.02
C GLY A 228 -6.18 36.58 14.16
N ALA A 229 -5.71 36.24 12.96
CA ALA A 229 -6.46 35.55 11.93
C ALA A 229 -6.97 34.17 12.38
N ILE A 230 -8.02 33.69 11.69
CA ILE A 230 -8.44 32.29 11.76
C ILE A 230 -7.77 31.60 10.57
N HIS A 231 -6.96 30.59 10.86
CA HIS A 231 -6.30 29.78 9.84
C HIS A 231 -7.02 28.44 9.71
N TYR A 232 -7.53 28.19 8.50
CA TYR A 232 -8.13 26.92 8.15
C TYR A 232 -7.07 26.05 7.47
N TRP A 233 -6.88 24.85 8.00
CA TRP A 233 -5.88 23.93 7.50
C TRP A 233 -6.53 22.65 6.99
N LEU A 234 -6.03 22.17 5.85
CA LEU A 234 -6.25 20.80 5.41
C LEU A 234 -5.24 19.89 6.14
N SER A 235 -5.67 18.72 6.58
CA SER A 235 -4.80 17.77 7.27
C SER A 235 -5.31 16.35 7.05
N SER A 236 -4.45 15.36 7.31
CA SER A 236 -4.82 13.95 7.22
C SER A 236 -5.87 13.58 8.26
N ASN A 237 -6.70 12.58 7.93
CA ASN A 237 -7.65 11.96 8.83
C ASN A 237 -6.96 11.48 10.10
N GLN A 238 -5.76 10.89 9.98
CA GLN A 238 -4.97 10.44 11.13
C GLN A 238 -4.67 11.58 12.11
N PHE A 239 -4.27 12.74 11.60
CA PHE A 239 -4.01 13.90 12.45
C PHE A 239 -5.30 14.43 13.11
N ILE A 240 -6.39 14.51 12.34
CA ILE A 240 -7.69 14.95 12.87
C ILE A 240 -8.17 14.01 13.97
N GLU A 241 -8.09 12.69 13.77
CA GLU A 241 -8.45 11.68 14.77
C GLU A 241 -7.58 11.79 16.02
N ARG A 242 -6.26 12.04 15.87
CA ARG A 242 -5.38 12.29 17.01
C ARG A 242 -5.81 13.51 17.83
N CYS A 243 -6.19 14.61 17.16
CA CYS A 243 -6.73 15.78 17.86
C CYS A 243 -8.06 15.48 18.56
N LEU A 244 -8.96 14.72 17.91
CA LEU A 244 -10.23 14.32 18.51
C LEU A 244 -10.03 13.40 19.72
N TYR A 245 -9.04 12.50 19.66
CA TYR A 245 -8.61 11.69 20.80
C TYR A 245 -8.22 12.56 21.99
N TYR A 246 -7.36 13.57 21.80
CA TYR A 246 -6.97 14.49 22.89
C TYR A 246 -8.16 15.28 23.45
N ILE A 247 -9.10 15.69 22.60
CA ILE A 247 -10.34 16.35 23.03
C ILE A 247 -11.22 15.38 23.84
N ASN A 248 -11.29 14.10 23.45
CA ASN A 248 -12.06 13.10 24.16
C ASN A 248 -11.40 12.69 25.49
N GLU A 249 -10.08 12.59 25.53
CA GLU A 249 -9.30 12.32 26.75
C GLU A 249 -9.55 13.40 27.83
N SER A 250 -9.65 14.67 27.42
CA SER A 250 -10.02 15.80 28.31
C SER A 250 -11.42 15.67 28.94
N LEU A 251 -12.30 14.83 28.38
CA LEU A 251 -13.64 14.58 28.91
C LEU A 251 -13.68 13.49 30.00
N GLY A 252 -12.55 12.83 30.28
CA GLY A 252 -12.42 11.87 31.38
C GLY A 252 -13.23 10.57 31.20
N THR A 253 -13.71 10.26 29.99
CA THR A 253 -14.41 9.01 29.71
C THR A 253 -13.44 7.99 29.12
N ALA A 254 -12.80 7.21 29.99
CA ALA A 254 -12.28 5.91 29.62
C ALA A 254 -13.49 5.01 29.28
N SER A 255 -13.62 4.61 28.02
CA SER A 255 -14.60 3.60 27.62
C SER A 255 -14.02 2.22 27.94
N ASP A 256 -14.35 1.72 29.13
CA ASP A 256 -14.42 0.28 29.37
C ASP A 256 -15.61 -0.26 28.55
N ASP A 257 -15.34 -0.95 27.45
CA ASP A 257 -16.33 -1.82 26.79
C ASP A 257 -15.65 -3.14 26.42
N ASP A 258 -15.49 -3.98 27.44
CA ASP A 258 -15.26 -5.42 27.29
C ASP A 258 -16.64 -6.09 27.33
N GLY A 259 -17.19 -6.42 26.17
CA GLY A 259 -18.59 -6.86 26.05
C GLY A 259 -18.99 -7.41 24.68
N ASP A 260 -18.80 -8.72 24.53
CA ASP A 260 -19.38 -9.65 23.55
C ASP A 260 -18.94 -9.56 22.07
N LEU A 261 -17.98 -10.43 21.71
CA LEU A 261 -17.26 -10.54 20.43
C LEU A 261 -17.94 -11.41 19.36
N HIS A 262 -19.26 -11.64 19.46
CA HIS A 262 -19.97 -12.58 18.57
C HIS A 262 -20.93 -11.96 17.55
N ASP A 263 -21.04 -10.63 17.47
CA ASP A 263 -21.91 -10.03 16.45
C ASP A 263 -21.15 -9.70 15.16
N THR A 264 -21.35 -10.55 14.15
CA THR A 264 -20.81 -10.37 12.80
C THR A 264 -21.20 -9.02 12.18
N ALA A 265 -22.34 -8.45 12.57
CA ALA A 265 -22.77 -7.15 12.12
C ALA A 265 -21.89 -6.04 12.71
N ARG A 266 -21.60 -6.10 14.01
CA ARG A 266 -20.70 -5.16 14.70
C ARG A 266 -19.27 -5.23 14.15
N LEU A 267 -18.75 -6.42 13.86
CA LEU A 267 -17.42 -6.57 13.26
C LEU A 267 -17.33 -5.99 11.85
N LYS A 268 -18.41 -6.11 11.06
CA LYS A 268 -18.49 -5.46 9.74
C LYS A 268 -18.55 -3.95 9.87
N GLU A 269 -19.35 -3.43 10.80
CA GLU A 269 -19.43 -1.99 11.08
C GLU A 269 -18.05 -1.43 11.49
N MET A 270 -17.38 -2.09 12.45
CA MET A 270 -16.01 -1.74 12.88
C MET A 270 -14.99 -1.83 11.74
N ALA A 271 -15.10 -2.84 10.87
CA ALA A 271 -14.23 -2.96 9.70
C ALA A 271 -14.47 -1.86 8.65
N GLU A 272 -15.65 -1.25 8.64
CA GLU A 272 -16.04 -0.16 7.75
C GLU A 272 -15.84 1.23 8.37
N GLU A 273 -15.37 1.30 9.62
CA GLU A 273 -14.97 2.55 10.26
C GLU A 273 -13.74 3.17 9.58
N ALA A 274 -13.74 4.49 9.46
CA ALA A 274 -12.67 5.24 8.78
C ALA A 274 -11.26 4.95 9.32
N PRO A 275 -11.00 4.85 10.65
CA PRO A 275 -9.66 4.58 11.16
C PRO A 275 -9.12 3.21 10.76
N VAL A 276 -9.97 2.19 10.72
CA VAL A 276 -9.59 0.82 10.34
C VAL A 276 -9.32 0.73 8.85
N ILE A 277 -10.16 1.38 8.04
CA ILE A 277 -9.95 1.51 6.60
C ILE A 277 -8.61 2.22 6.32
N ASP A 278 -8.37 3.36 6.96
CA ASP A 278 -7.17 4.16 6.76
C ASP A 278 -5.92 3.39 7.21
N PHE A 279 -5.98 2.64 8.31
CA PHE A 279 -4.90 1.78 8.76
C PHE A 279 -4.55 0.71 7.73
N VAL A 280 -5.54 -0.08 7.29
CA VAL A 280 -5.33 -1.14 6.30
C VAL A 280 -4.83 -0.55 4.99
N ASN A 281 -5.39 0.59 4.57
CA ASN A 281 -4.98 1.27 3.36
C ASN A 281 -3.51 1.74 3.43
N ASN A 282 -3.10 2.38 4.53
CA ASN A 282 -1.72 2.82 4.72
C ASN A 282 -0.75 1.64 4.84
N MET A 283 -1.18 0.54 5.44
CA MET A 283 -0.43 -0.72 5.48
C MET A 283 -0.13 -1.24 4.06
N PHE A 284 -1.15 -1.31 3.19
CA PHE A 284 -0.96 -1.68 1.78
C PHE A 284 -0.09 -0.68 1.00
N ALA A 285 -0.35 0.63 1.16
CA ALA A 285 0.42 1.68 0.48
C ALA A 285 1.92 1.58 0.81
N THR A 286 2.24 1.40 2.10
CA THR A 286 3.62 1.28 2.57
C THR A 286 4.25 -0.01 2.07
N ALA A 287 3.54 -1.14 2.11
CA ALA A 287 4.04 -2.40 1.59
C ALA A 287 4.39 -2.33 0.09
N LEU A 288 3.56 -1.64 -0.71
CA LEU A 288 3.82 -1.44 -2.14
C LEU A 288 5.01 -0.51 -2.38
N LYS A 289 5.09 0.61 -1.65
CA LYS A 289 6.21 1.55 -1.69
C LYS A 289 7.55 0.87 -1.35
N ASP A 290 7.52 -0.01 -0.35
CA ASP A 290 8.69 -0.77 0.10
C ASP A 290 8.99 -2.00 -0.78
N ASN A 291 8.18 -2.29 -1.81
CA ASN A 291 8.25 -3.50 -2.62
C ASN A 291 8.23 -4.81 -1.79
N ALA A 292 7.40 -4.86 -0.76
CA ALA A 292 7.19 -6.05 0.05
C ALA A 292 6.50 -7.16 -0.76
N SER A 293 6.94 -8.41 -0.59
CA SER A 293 6.29 -9.59 -1.16
C SER A 293 5.11 -10.08 -0.31
N ASP A 294 5.22 -9.93 1.01
CA ASP A 294 4.22 -10.40 1.97
C ASP A 294 4.05 -9.38 3.10
N ILE A 295 2.82 -9.21 3.57
CA ILE A 295 2.45 -8.51 4.80
C ILE A 295 2.05 -9.54 5.83
N HIS A 296 2.63 -9.45 7.03
CA HIS A 296 2.34 -10.31 8.17
C HIS A 296 1.67 -9.47 9.26
N ILE A 297 0.50 -9.89 9.73
CA ILE A 297 -0.23 -9.34 10.87
C ILE A 297 -0.22 -10.41 11.95
N GLU A 298 0.64 -10.26 12.95
CA GLU A 298 0.95 -11.30 13.93
C GLU A 298 0.52 -10.84 15.33
N PRO A 299 -0.47 -11.49 15.96
CA PRO A 299 -0.93 -11.12 17.29
C PRO A 299 -0.09 -11.73 18.41
N PHE A 300 0.09 -10.96 19.48
CA PHE A 300 0.72 -11.35 20.74
C PHE A 300 -0.20 -10.98 21.92
N GLU A 301 0.28 -11.21 23.14
CA GLU A 301 -0.52 -11.06 24.36
C GLU A 301 -1.15 -9.66 24.53
N HIS A 302 -0.38 -8.59 24.30
CA HIS A 302 -0.82 -7.20 24.51
C HIS A 302 -0.78 -6.32 23.24
N GLU A 303 -0.09 -6.78 22.20
CA GLU A 303 0.13 -6.03 20.96
C GLU A 303 -0.02 -6.96 19.76
N PHE A 304 -0.17 -6.39 18.57
CA PHE A 304 0.07 -7.10 17.33
C PHE A 304 1.13 -6.37 16.51
N LYS A 305 1.89 -7.15 15.71
CA LYS A 305 2.95 -6.62 14.85
C LYS A 305 2.54 -6.70 13.41
N VAL A 306 2.79 -5.62 12.68
CA VAL A 306 2.76 -5.62 11.23
C VAL A 306 4.20 -5.71 10.73
N ARG A 307 4.52 -6.79 10.03
CA ARG A 307 5.85 -7.03 9.44
C ARG A 307 5.74 -7.20 7.94
N TYR A 308 6.72 -6.67 7.21
CA TYR A 308 6.81 -6.85 5.77
C TYR A 308 7.95 -7.78 5.42
N ARG A 309 7.72 -8.70 4.48
CA ARG A 309 8.80 -9.43 3.84
C ARG A 309 9.33 -8.59 2.68
N ILE A 310 10.48 -7.96 2.87
CA ILE A 310 11.15 -7.14 1.87
C ILE A 310 12.41 -7.89 1.46
N ASP A 311 12.55 -8.16 0.17
CA ASP A 311 13.67 -8.92 -0.38
C ASP A 311 13.96 -10.25 0.34
N GLY A 312 12.89 -10.93 0.77
CA GLY A 312 12.94 -12.23 1.45
C GLY A 312 13.15 -12.16 2.97
N VAL A 313 13.48 -11.00 3.52
CA VAL A 313 13.73 -10.80 4.95
C VAL A 313 12.53 -10.12 5.61
N LEU A 314 12.19 -10.54 6.83
CA LEU A 314 11.10 -9.96 7.60
C LEU A 314 11.56 -8.71 8.36
N HIS A 315 10.83 -7.63 8.17
CA HIS A 315 11.06 -6.34 8.82
C HIS A 315 9.81 -5.93 9.61
N THR A 316 9.95 -5.75 10.92
CA THR A 316 8.87 -5.17 11.74
C THR A 316 8.73 -3.70 11.38
N ARG A 317 7.52 -3.30 10.96
CA ARG A 317 7.24 -1.92 10.55
C ARG A 317 6.42 -1.17 11.59
N GLN A 318 5.43 -1.82 12.17
CA GLN A 318 4.52 -1.22 13.13
C GLN A 318 4.21 -2.22 14.25
N SER A 319 3.96 -1.68 15.45
CA SER A 319 3.45 -2.42 16.61
C SER A 319 2.30 -1.59 17.17
N GLU A 320 1.14 -2.22 17.33
CA GLU A 320 -0.09 -1.53 17.71
C GLU A 320 -0.79 -2.29 18.86
N PRO A 321 -1.59 -1.58 19.70
CA PRO A 321 -2.37 -2.23 20.75
C PRO A 321 -3.36 -3.25 20.19
N ARG A 322 -3.57 -4.34 20.91
CA ARG A 322 -4.45 -5.43 20.47
C ARG A 322 -5.90 -5.01 20.15
N GLY A 323 -6.43 -3.97 20.79
CA GLY A 323 -7.86 -3.61 20.72
C GLY A 323 -8.43 -3.40 19.31
N ILE A 324 -7.59 -3.02 18.34
CA ILE A 324 -8.02 -2.80 16.93
C ILE A 324 -7.81 -4.02 16.02
N LEU A 325 -7.17 -5.09 16.50
CA LEU A 325 -6.81 -6.27 15.71
C LEU A 325 -8.04 -6.92 15.06
N ASP A 326 -9.12 -7.07 15.82
CA ASP A 326 -10.31 -7.77 15.33
C ASP A 326 -11.03 -7.01 14.22
N ALA A 327 -10.96 -5.67 14.23
CA ALA A 327 -11.47 -4.84 13.14
C ALA A 327 -10.58 -4.93 11.90
N ILE A 328 -9.25 -4.90 12.09
CA ILE A 328 -8.27 -5.04 10.99
C ILE A 328 -8.39 -6.41 10.31
N THR A 329 -8.43 -7.49 11.09
CA THR A 329 -8.57 -8.85 10.56
C THR A 329 -9.89 -9.02 9.81
N SER A 330 -10.99 -8.47 10.33
CA SER A 330 -12.30 -8.45 9.67
C SER A 330 -12.27 -7.67 8.35
N ARG A 331 -11.61 -6.50 8.31
CA ARG A 331 -11.46 -5.71 7.09
C ARG A 331 -10.68 -6.45 6.03
N VAL A 332 -9.58 -7.10 6.39
CA VAL A 332 -8.80 -7.90 5.44
C VAL A 332 -9.60 -9.12 4.96
N LYS A 333 -10.37 -9.79 5.82
CA LYS A 333 -11.30 -10.87 5.42
C LYS A 333 -12.34 -10.39 4.43
N LEU A 334 -12.95 -9.22 4.67
CA LEU A 334 -13.89 -8.59 3.75
C LEU A 334 -13.25 -8.32 2.38
N LEU A 335 -12.05 -7.74 2.35
CA LEU A 335 -11.32 -7.45 1.11
C LEU A 335 -10.92 -8.70 0.32
N SER A 336 -10.77 -9.84 0.99
CA SER A 336 -10.32 -11.10 0.40
C SER A 336 -11.45 -12.11 0.17
N GLY A 337 -12.70 -11.74 0.45
CA GLY A 337 -13.87 -12.60 0.28
C GLY A 337 -13.96 -13.76 1.26
N MET A 338 -13.30 -13.66 2.42
CA MET A 338 -13.31 -14.68 3.49
C MET A 338 -14.50 -14.49 4.45
N ASP A 339 -14.85 -15.53 5.20
CA ASP A 339 -15.91 -15.48 6.21
C ASP A 339 -15.40 -14.76 7.46
N ILE A 340 -16.01 -13.60 7.75
CA ILE A 340 -15.68 -12.76 8.92
C ILE A 340 -16.11 -13.44 10.23
N ALA A 341 -17.18 -14.24 10.20
CA ALA A 341 -17.74 -14.88 11.38
C ALA A 341 -16.89 -16.04 11.88
N GLU A 342 -16.30 -16.81 10.96
CA GLU A 342 -15.46 -17.95 11.31
C GLU A 342 -14.05 -17.45 11.68
N ARG A 343 -13.59 -17.77 12.89
CA ARG A 343 -12.28 -17.37 13.42
C ARG A 343 -11.52 -18.52 14.08
N ARG A 344 -12.09 -19.73 14.06
CA ARG A 344 -11.57 -20.93 14.73
C ARG A 344 -10.90 -21.89 13.76
N LEU A 345 -11.14 -21.71 12.47
CA LEU A 345 -10.58 -22.52 11.40
C LEU A 345 -9.67 -21.67 10.52
N PRO A 346 -8.58 -22.24 9.96
CA PRO A 346 -7.80 -21.56 8.94
C PRO A 346 -8.68 -21.21 7.73
N GLN A 347 -8.41 -20.07 7.12
CA GLN A 347 -9.10 -19.62 5.91
C GLN A 347 -8.10 -19.09 4.88
N ASP A 348 -8.40 -19.28 3.60
CA ASP A 348 -7.64 -18.71 2.51
C ASP A 348 -8.58 -17.89 1.60
N GLY A 349 -8.15 -16.69 1.25
CA GLY A 349 -8.83 -15.78 0.34
C GLY A 349 -7.96 -15.45 -0.86
N ARG A 350 -8.57 -15.33 -2.04
CA ARG A 350 -7.91 -14.82 -3.25
C ARG A 350 -8.80 -13.76 -3.88
N GLN A 351 -8.27 -12.55 -3.99
CA GLN A 351 -9.01 -11.45 -4.61
C GLN A 351 -8.06 -10.52 -5.37
N THR A 352 -8.47 -10.09 -6.55
CA THR A 352 -7.80 -8.97 -7.20
C THR A 352 -8.32 -7.67 -6.61
N ILE A 353 -7.45 -6.93 -5.92
CA ILE A 353 -7.74 -5.60 -5.38
C ILE A 353 -7.03 -4.53 -6.21
N ARG A 354 -7.55 -3.31 -6.16
CA ARG A 354 -6.89 -2.15 -6.76
C ARG A 354 -6.41 -1.24 -5.63
N PHE A 355 -5.12 -0.93 -5.64
CA PHE A 355 -4.51 -0.13 -4.59
C PHE A 355 -3.54 0.90 -5.20
N ALA A 356 -3.76 2.19 -4.94
CA ALA A 356 -2.95 3.28 -5.51
C ALA A 356 -2.78 3.17 -7.05
N GLY A 357 -3.86 2.88 -7.76
CA GLY A 357 -3.87 2.70 -9.23
C GLY A 357 -3.39 1.33 -9.73
N HIS A 358 -2.72 0.52 -8.91
CA HIS A 358 -2.16 -0.77 -9.30
C HIS A 358 -3.15 -1.92 -9.05
N ALA A 359 -3.29 -2.81 -10.04
CA ALA A 359 -4.02 -4.07 -9.85
C ALA A 359 -3.11 -5.10 -9.18
N ILE A 360 -3.51 -5.60 -8.01
CA ILE A 360 -2.74 -6.54 -7.21
C ILE A 360 -3.61 -7.77 -6.97
N ASP A 361 -3.09 -8.93 -7.35
CA ASP A 361 -3.67 -10.19 -6.93
C ASP A 361 -3.24 -10.47 -5.48
N LEU A 362 -4.21 -10.43 -4.58
CA LEU A 362 -4.01 -10.61 -3.16
C LEU A 362 -4.34 -12.05 -2.80
N ARG A 363 -3.36 -12.77 -2.22
CA ARG A 363 -3.61 -14.06 -1.57
C ARG A 363 -3.48 -13.88 -0.07
N VAL A 364 -4.55 -14.14 0.66
CA VAL A 364 -4.58 -13.99 2.12
C VAL A 364 -4.75 -15.36 2.75
N SER A 365 -4.00 -15.62 3.80
CA SER A 365 -4.20 -16.77 4.67
C SER A 365 -4.42 -16.28 6.10
N SER A 366 -5.42 -16.84 6.76
CA SER A 366 -5.79 -16.56 8.15
C SER A 366 -5.58 -17.84 8.96
N LEU A 367 -4.84 -17.74 10.05
CA LEU A 367 -4.53 -18.85 10.95
C LEU A 367 -4.93 -18.47 12.39
N PRO A 368 -5.85 -19.22 13.04
CA PRO A 368 -6.19 -18.98 14.44
C PRO A 368 -4.99 -19.25 15.35
N GLY A 369 -4.68 -18.30 16.23
CA GLY A 369 -3.63 -18.41 17.24
C GLY A 369 -4.15 -18.12 18.65
N SER A 370 -3.30 -18.33 19.66
CA SER A 370 -3.67 -18.15 21.08
C SER A 370 -4.14 -16.73 21.41
N TRP A 371 -3.68 -15.74 20.65
CA TRP A 371 -3.95 -14.32 20.89
C TRP A 371 -4.79 -13.66 19.78
N GLY A 372 -5.48 -14.45 18.95
CA GLY A 372 -6.25 -13.96 17.81
C GLY A 372 -5.73 -14.53 16.50
N GLU A 373 -6.25 -14.01 15.39
CA GLU A 373 -5.93 -14.51 14.05
C GLU A 373 -4.61 -13.93 13.54
N SER A 374 -3.65 -14.79 13.21
CA SER A 374 -2.46 -14.43 12.45
C SER A 374 -2.80 -14.41 10.98
N MET A 375 -2.47 -13.32 10.28
CA MET A 375 -2.81 -13.17 8.87
C MET A 375 -1.57 -12.91 8.04
N VAL A 376 -1.46 -13.60 6.90
CA VAL A 376 -0.40 -13.40 5.93
C VAL A 376 -1.02 -13.04 4.59
N LEU A 377 -0.63 -11.89 4.04
CA LEU A 377 -1.11 -11.39 2.77
C LEU A 377 0.06 -11.37 1.78
N ARG A 378 -0.02 -12.17 0.71
CA ARG A 378 0.95 -12.14 -0.39
C ARG A 378 0.46 -11.18 -1.47
N LEU A 379 1.32 -10.24 -1.84
CA LEU A 379 1.06 -9.23 -2.85
C LEU A 379 1.66 -9.69 -4.19
N LEU A 380 0.82 -10.00 -5.16
CA LEU A 380 1.25 -10.34 -6.52
C LEU A 380 0.89 -9.20 -7.44
N LYS A 381 1.90 -8.48 -7.90
CA LYS A 381 1.73 -7.41 -8.89
C LYS A 381 1.42 -8.07 -10.23
N LYS A 382 0.25 -7.76 -10.82
CA LYS A 382 -0.13 -8.29 -12.14
C LYS A 382 0.70 -7.69 -13.28
N GLU A 383 1.33 -6.55 -13.04
CA GLU A 383 2.04 -5.75 -14.04
C GLU A 383 3.49 -5.50 -13.59
N GLY A 384 4.43 -5.79 -14.48
CA GLY A 384 5.85 -5.50 -14.33
C GLY A 384 6.65 -6.12 -15.48
N GLU A 385 7.55 -5.34 -16.09
CA GLU A 385 8.49 -5.90 -17.06
C GLU A 385 9.41 -6.90 -16.35
N LEU A 386 9.45 -8.14 -16.86
CA LEU A 386 10.40 -9.13 -16.39
C LEU A 386 11.82 -8.66 -16.70
N PRO A 387 12.77 -8.77 -15.75
CA PRO A 387 14.16 -8.45 -16.02
C PRO A 387 14.67 -9.26 -17.20
N ASP A 388 15.59 -8.67 -17.98
CA ASP A 388 16.33 -9.44 -18.98
C ASP A 388 17.23 -10.51 -18.31
N MET A 389 17.77 -11.45 -19.08
CA MET A 389 18.60 -12.54 -18.53
C MET A 389 19.75 -12.01 -17.67
N LYS A 390 20.38 -10.91 -18.12
CA LYS A 390 21.43 -10.23 -17.37
C LYS A 390 20.90 -9.61 -16.08
N GLY A 391 19.72 -8.97 -16.12
CA GLY A 391 19.02 -8.40 -14.98
C GLY A 391 18.61 -9.44 -13.93
N LEU A 392 18.29 -10.67 -14.35
CA LEU A 392 18.09 -11.81 -13.44
C LEU A 392 19.38 -12.23 -12.74
N GLY A 393 20.54 -11.88 -13.30
CA GLY A 393 21.85 -12.32 -12.83
C GLY A 393 22.43 -13.49 -13.61
N LEU A 394 21.78 -13.93 -14.68
CA LEU A 394 22.33 -14.95 -15.56
C LEU A 394 23.42 -14.30 -16.43
N THR A 395 24.68 -14.58 -16.10
CA THR A 395 25.84 -13.94 -16.75
C THR A 395 26.95 -14.95 -17.04
N GLY A 396 27.96 -14.52 -17.81
CA GLY A 396 29.14 -15.34 -18.09
C GLY A 396 28.80 -16.70 -18.70
N ARG A 397 29.42 -17.76 -18.18
CA ARG A 397 29.25 -19.13 -18.67
C ARG A 397 27.84 -19.65 -18.47
N ALA A 398 27.22 -19.39 -17.30
CA ALA A 398 25.86 -19.85 -17.01
C ALA A 398 24.84 -19.35 -18.04
N ASN A 399 24.97 -18.09 -18.47
CA ASN A 399 24.14 -17.54 -19.55
C ASN A 399 24.39 -18.21 -20.89
N ALA A 400 25.66 -18.44 -21.26
CA ALA A 400 25.99 -19.11 -22.52
C ALA A 400 25.39 -20.53 -22.59
N VAL A 401 25.52 -21.30 -21.50
CA VAL A 401 24.95 -22.66 -21.42
C VAL A 401 23.43 -22.62 -21.46
N MET A 402 22.79 -21.71 -20.71
CA MET A 402 21.32 -21.60 -20.74
C MET A 402 20.80 -21.21 -22.13
N GLN A 403 21.47 -20.31 -22.84
CA GLN A 403 21.10 -19.91 -24.21
C GLN A 403 21.23 -21.08 -25.20
N GLU A 404 22.28 -21.89 -25.07
CA GLU A 404 22.44 -23.11 -25.87
C GLU A 404 21.30 -24.11 -25.58
N LEU A 405 20.96 -24.30 -24.29
CA LEU A 405 19.90 -25.20 -23.87
C LEU A 405 18.54 -24.76 -24.43
N THR A 406 18.17 -23.48 -24.29
CA THR A 406 16.86 -22.99 -24.76
C THR A 406 16.70 -23.03 -26.29
N GLN A 407 17.80 -23.09 -27.04
CA GLN A 407 17.78 -23.27 -28.50
C GLN A 407 17.70 -24.75 -28.93
N SER A 408 17.68 -25.69 -27.99
CA SER A 408 17.55 -27.12 -28.31
C SER A 408 16.18 -27.40 -28.93
N PRO A 409 16.11 -28.26 -29.97
CA PRO A 409 14.84 -28.57 -30.63
C PRO A 409 13.89 -29.34 -29.72
N ASN A 410 14.44 -30.16 -28.81
CA ASN A 410 13.68 -30.94 -27.85
C ASN A 410 14.51 -31.28 -26.61
N GLY A 411 13.82 -31.71 -25.55
CA GLY A 411 14.45 -32.10 -24.31
C GLY A 411 13.80 -31.46 -23.08
N VAL A 412 14.18 -31.95 -21.90
CA VAL A 412 13.77 -31.35 -20.62
C VAL A 412 14.86 -30.42 -20.11
N ILE A 413 14.50 -29.19 -19.77
CA ILE A 413 15.33 -28.25 -19.02
C ILE A 413 14.66 -28.02 -17.66
N LEU A 414 15.39 -28.31 -16.59
CA LEU A 414 14.89 -28.16 -15.22
C LEU A 414 15.53 -26.97 -14.53
N VAL A 415 14.69 -26.06 -14.03
CA VAL A 415 15.11 -24.98 -13.13
C VAL A 415 14.77 -25.38 -11.69
N THR A 416 15.75 -25.39 -10.80
CA THR A 416 15.61 -25.87 -9.43
C THR A 416 16.02 -24.83 -8.40
N GLY A 417 15.59 -25.06 -7.17
CA GLY A 417 15.82 -24.20 -6.02
C GLY A 417 14.64 -24.19 -5.04
N PRO A 418 14.84 -23.64 -3.83
CA PRO A 418 13.80 -23.55 -2.82
C PRO A 418 12.66 -22.60 -3.24
N THR A 419 11.60 -22.55 -2.42
CA THR A 419 10.52 -21.57 -2.60
C THR A 419 11.07 -20.16 -2.54
N GLY A 420 10.62 -19.29 -3.45
CA GLY A 420 11.07 -17.89 -3.51
C GLY A 420 12.46 -17.68 -4.10
N SER A 421 13.07 -18.70 -4.73
CA SER A 421 14.37 -18.55 -5.41
C SER A 421 14.28 -17.88 -6.79
N GLY A 422 13.08 -17.57 -7.29
CA GLY A 422 12.86 -16.89 -8.58
C GLY A 422 12.79 -17.82 -9.81
N LYS A 423 12.53 -19.12 -9.62
CA LYS A 423 12.42 -20.11 -10.72
C LYS A 423 11.39 -19.70 -11.77
N SER A 424 10.18 -19.36 -11.33
CA SER A 424 9.09 -18.95 -12.23
C SER A 424 9.48 -17.71 -13.02
N THR A 425 10.13 -16.73 -12.40
CA THR A 425 10.63 -15.53 -13.08
C THR A 425 11.62 -15.87 -14.19
N THR A 426 12.53 -16.81 -13.95
CA THR A 426 13.49 -17.29 -14.97
C THR A 426 12.78 -18.05 -16.08
N LEU A 427 11.84 -18.94 -15.76
CA LEU A 427 11.06 -19.67 -16.78
C LEU A 427 10.24 -18.73 -17.66
N TYR A 428 9.52 -17.79 -17.06
CA TYR A 428 8.75 -16.79 -17.80
C TYR A 428 9.66 -15.95 -18.71
N ARG A 429 10.86 -15.55 -18.23
CA ARG A 429 11.80 -14.82 -19.07
C ARG A 429 12.33 -15.67 -20.23
N SER A 430 12.62 -16.95 -20.01
CA SER A 430 12.99 -17.88 -21.08
C SER A 430 11.87 -18.02 -22.11
N LEU A 431 10.62 -18.17 -21.66
CA LEU A 431 9.46 -18.24 -22.56
C LEU A 431 9.28 -16.96 -23.38
N GLN A 432 9.47 -15.77 -22.78
CA GLN A 432 9.43 -14.51 -23.52
C GLN A 432 10.49 -14.45 -24.62
N GLN A 433 11.68 -15.03 -24.42
CA GLN A 433 12.72 -15.06 -25.45
C GLN A 433 12.42 -16.07 -26.57
N LEU A 434 11.72 -17.14 -26.25
CA LEU A 434 11.34 -18.19 -27.20
C LEU A 434 10.05 -17.87 -27.97
N ASN A 435 9.27 -16.92 -27.47
CA ASN A 435 8.05 -16.45 -28.11
C ASN A 435 8.39 -15.54 -29.30
N ASP A 436 8.50 -16.13 -30.48
CA ASP A 436 8.71 -15.47 -31.77
C ASP A 436 7.40 -15.21 -32.54
N GLY A 437 6.25 -15.54 -31.94
CA GLY A 437 4.92 -15.44 -32.55
C GLY A 437 4.57 -16.53 -33.56
N VAL A 438 5.48 -17.47 -33.85
CA VAL A 438 5.27 -18.61 -34.75
C VAL A 438 5.29 -19.93 -33.99
N THR A 439 6.20 -20.05 -33.02
CA THR A 439 6.38 -21.20 -32.13
C THR A 439 5.20 -21.32 -31.18
N LYS A 440 4.54 -22.49 -31.16
CA LYS A 440 3.39 -22.71 -30.28
C LYS A 440 3.85 -23.10 -28.88
N ILE A 441 3.64 -22.19 -27.94
CA ILE A 441 4.00 -22.37 -26.53
C ILE A 441 2.74 -22.60 -25.70
N ILE A 442 2.74 -23.67 -24.89
CA ILE A 442 1.65 -23.97 -23.96
C ILE A 442 2.20 -24.22 -22.56
N SER A 443 1.65 -23.56 -21.54
CA SER A 443 2.01 -23.79 -20.13
C SER A 443 0.89 -24.45 -19.34
N ILE A 444 1.26 -25.20 -18.30
CA ILE A 444 0.37 -25.62 -17.23
C ILE A 444 0.93 -25.22 -15.86
N GLU A 445 0.13 -24.52 -15.06
CA GLU A 445 0.59 -23.80 -13.87
C GLU A 445 -0.38 -23.93 -12.68
N ASP A 446 0.12 -23.71 -11.47
CA ASP A 446 -0.68 -23.72 -10.24
C ASP A 446 -0.23 -22.62 -9.24
N PRO A 447 -0.79 -21.41 -9.33
CA PRO A 447 -1.61 -20.87 -10.41
C PRO A 447 -0.75 -20.15 -11.48
N ILE A 448 -1.41 -19.54 -12.47
CA ILE A 448 -0.75 -18.65 -13.42
C ILE A 448 -0.30 -17.36 -12.69
N GLU A 449 0.97 -17.00 -12.78
CA GLU A 449 1.54 -15.87 -12.03
C GLU A 449 1.47 -14.55 -12.82
N TYR A 450 1.73 -14.58 -14.15
CA TYR A 450 1.59 -13.44 -15.05
C TYR A 450 0.89 -13.86 -16.33
N ASP A 451 0.14 -12.93 -16.93
CA ASP A 451 -0.43 -13.13 -18.26
C ASP A 451 0.66 -12.89 -19.32
N MET A 452 0.87 -13.86 -20.20
CA MET A 452 1.89 -13.83 -21.25
C MET A 452 1.22 -13.83 -22.62
N ASP A 453 1.29 -12.69 -23.30
CA ASP A 453 0.85 -12.60 -24.69
C ASP A 453 1.62 -13.60 -25.57
N GLY A 454 0.92 -14.26 -26.50
CA GLY A 454 1.46 -15.30 -27.36
C GLY A 454 1.71 -16.67 -26.70
N VAL A 455 1.41 -16.85 -25.41
CA VAL A 455 1.53 -18.15 -24.72
C VAL A 455 0.15 -18.64 -24.27
N VAL A 456 -0.20 -19.89 -24.59
CA VAL A 456 -1.45 -20.48 -24.10
C VAL A 456 -1.23 -20.99 -22.67
N GLN A 457 -1.72 -20.27 -21.67
CA GLN A 457 -1.52 -20.62 -20.26
C GLN A 457 -2.74 -21.35 -19.69
N ILE A 458 -2.51 -22.52 -19.09
CA ILE A 458 -3.52 -23.36 -18.49
C ILE A 458 -3.30 -23.44 -16.98
N GLN A 459 -4.33 -23.17 -16.18
CA GLN A 459 -4.26 -23.37 -14.74
C GLN A 459 -4.79 -24.74 -14.34
N THR A 460 -4.12 -25.42 -13.41
CA THR A 460 -4.67 -26.59 -12.73
C THR A 460 -5.92 -26.20 -11.92
N LYS A 461 -6.82 -27.17 -11.72
CA LYS A 461 -8.06 -27.00 -10.94
C LYS A 461 -8.29 -28.24 -10.10
N ALA A 462 -7.82 -28.22 -8.86
CA ALA A 462 -7.89 -29.36 -7.96
C ALA A 462 -9.34 -29.79 -7.70
N GLU A 463 -10.29 -28.85 -7.67
CA GLU A 463 -11.69 -29.08 -7.33
C GLU A 463 -12.40 -29.99 -8.33
N ILE A 464 -11.99 -29.94 -9.60
CA ILE A 464 -12.50 -30.80 -10.68
C ILE A 464 -11.50 -31.89 -11.08
N GLY A 465 -10.43 -32.05 -10.29
CA GLY A 465 -9.38 -33.04 -10.54
C GLY A 465 -8.60 -32.81 -11.84
N TYR A 466 -8.45 -31.55 -12.28
CA TYR A 466 -7.64 -31.18 -13.44
C TYR A 466 -6.20 -30.88 -12.99
N THR A 467 -5.38 -31.92 -12.95
CA THR A 467 -4.01 -31.94 -12.40
C THR A 467 -2.94 -31.66 -13.47
N PHE A 468 -1.68 -31.46 -13.04
CA PHE A 468 -0.52 -31.35 -13.94
C PHE A 468 -0.44 -32.50 -14.95
N ALA A 469 -0.45 -33.75 -14.49
CA ALA A 469 -0.40 -34.92 -15.36
C ALA A 469 -1.54 -34.97 -16.40
N LYS A 470 -2.78 -34.67 -15.99
CA LYS A 470 -3.93 -34.66 -16.92
C LYS A 470 -3.85 -33.54 -17.94
N GLY A 471 -3.50 -32.34 -17.48
CA GLY A 471 -3.36 -31.20 -18.36
C GLY A 471 -2.18 -31.35 -19.32
N LEU A 472 -1.03 -31.86 -18.86
CA LEU A 472 0.12 -32.15 -19.72
C LEU A 472 -0.23 -33.17 -20.82
N ARG A 473 -0.99 -34.23 -20.51
CA ARG A 473 -1.52 -35.13 -21.55
C ARG A 473 -2.45 -34.44 -22.54
N ALA A 474 -3.23 -33.46 -22.10
CA ALA A 474 -4.10 -32.69 -22.98
C ALA A 474 -3.29 -31.77 -23.90
N ILE A 475 -2.25 -31.13 -23.36
CA ILE A 475 -1.30 -30.27 -24.08
C ILE A 475 -0.65 -31.03 -25.24
N LEU A 476 -0.25 -32.29 -25.05
CA LEU A 476 0.35 -33.10 -26.12
C LEU A 476 -0.57 -33.37 -27.33
N ARG A 477 -1.89 -33.13 -27.20
CA ARG A 477 -2.85 -33.20 -28.31
C ARG A 477 -3.17 -31.83 -28.92
N GLN A 478 -2.45 -30.79 -28.50
CA GLN A 478 -2.59 -29.44 -29.00
C GLN A 478 -1.49 -29.07 -29.99
N ASP A 479 -0.67 -30.01 -30.45
CA ASP A 479 0.44 -29.73 -31.38
C ASP A 479 1.40 -28.63 -30.88
N PRO A 480 1.89 -28.69 -29.62
CA PRO A 480 2.81 -27.69 -29.09
C PRO A 480 4.24 -27.92 -29.62
N ASP A 481 5.03 -26.86 -29.70
CA ASP A 481 6.49 -26.96 -29.90
C ASP A 481 7.21 -26.94 -28.54
N ILE A 482 6.77 -26.02 -27.68
CA ILE A 482 7.35 -25.79 -26.36
C ILE A 482 6.27 -25.96 -25.30
N ILE A 483 6.60 -26.72 -24.26
CA ILE A 483 5.72 -26.99 -23.13
C ILE A 483 6.39 -26.47 -21.86
N MET A 484 5.68 -25.67 -21.07
CA MET A 484 6.12 -25.31 -19.72
C MET A 484 5.23 -25.99 -18.68
N VAL A 485 5.84 -26.76 -17.78
CA VAL A 485 5.16 -27.36 -16.63
C VAL A 485 5.61 -26.60 -15.40
N GLY A 486 4.68 -25.99 -14.66
CA GLY A 486 5.02 -25.14 -13.52
C GLY A 486 5.95 -25.82 -12.53
N GLU A 487 5.70 -27.10 -12.25
CA GLU A 487 6.57 -27.96 -11.47
C GLU A 487 6.29 -29.45 -11.69
N ILE A 488 7.30 -30.28 -11.45
CA ILE A 488 7.18 -31.73 -11.42
C ILE A 488 7.25 -32.20 -9.95
N ARG A 489 6.10 -32.61 -9.41
CA ARG A 489 5.97 -33.10 -8.02
C ARG A 489 5.88 -34.62 -7.90
N ASP A 490 5.43 -35.29 -8.96
CA ASP A 490 5.10 -36.71 -8.96
C ASP A 490 5.68 -37.41 -10.20
N GLY A 491 5.82 -38.74 -10.08
CA GLY A 491 6.40 -39.58 -11.12
C GLY A 491 5.59 -39.66 -12.41
N GLU A 492 4.26 -39.51 -12.31
CA GLU A 492 3.39 -39.53 -13.48
C GLU A 492 3.69 -38.32 -14.39
N THR A 493 3.68 -37.11 -13.81
CA THR A 493 4.00 -35.86 -14.50
C THR A 493 5.43 -35.91 -15.04
N ALA A 494 6.37 -36.40 -14.25
CA ALA A 494 7.77 -36.54 -14.63
C ALA A 494 7.94 -37.47 -15.86
N THR A 495 7.25 -38.61 -15.87
CA THR A 495 7.27 -39.58 -16.97
C THR A 495 6.69 -38.98 -18.25
N ILE A 496 5.55 -38.29 -18.15
CA ILE A 496 4.93 -37.64 -19.33
C ILE A 496 5.83 -36.53 -19.87
N ALA A 497 6.46 -35.74 -19.01
CA ALA A 497 7.39 -34.68 -19.41
C ALA A 497 8.62 -35.25 -20.16
N ALA A 498 9.19 -36.36 -19.67
CA ALA A 498 10.29 -37.03 -20.35
C ALA A 498 9.85 -37.62 -21.71
N GLN A 499 8.67 -38.22 -21.79
CA GLN A 499 8.12 -38.75 -23.05
C GLN A 499 7.82 -37.63 -24.06
N ALA A 500 7.29 -36.49 -23.61
CA ALA A 500 7.08 -35.31 -24.43
C ALA A 500 8.42 -34.84 -25.05
N ALA A 501 9.46 -34.75 -24.22
CA ALA A 501 10.80 -34.40 -24.67
C ALA A 501 11.34 -35.37 -25.74
N LEU A 502 11.22 -36.67 -25.49
CA LEU A 502 11.68 -37.71 -26.43
C LEU A 502 10.87 -37.74 -27.75
N THR A 503 9.65 -37.21 -27.75
CA THR A 503 8.77 -37.12 -28.93
C THR A 503 8.91 -35.82 -29.71
N GLY A 504 9.90 -34.98 -29.36
CA GLY A 504 10.26 -33.81 -30.16
C GLY A 504 9.88 -32.46 -29.55
N HIS A 505 9.42 -32.42 -28.30
CA HIS A 505 9.03 -31.18 -27.62
C HIS A 505 10.17 -30.62 -26.76
N LEU A 506 10.29 -29.29 -26.68
CA LEU A 506 11.11 -28.67 -25.63
C LEU A 506 10.24 -28.49 -24.38
N VAL A 507 10.66 -29.08 -23.26
CA VAL A 507 9.95 -29.04 -21.99
C VAL A 507 10.73 -28.24 -20.96
N LEU A 508 10.15 -27.13 -20.50
CA LEU A 508 10.68 -26.35 -19.38
C LEU A 508 9.90 -26.69 -18.12
N SER A 509 10.59 -26.98 -17.02
CA SER A 509 9.90 -27.24 -15.75
C SER A 509 10.72 -26.87 -14.53
N THR A 510 10.09 -26.91 -13.36
CA THR A 510 10.79 -26.80 -12.08
C THR A 510 10.75 -28.08 -11.25
N VAL A 511 11.79 -28.24 -10.43
CA VAL A 511 11.83 -29.20 -9.32
C VAL A 511 12.39 -28.51 -8.08
N HIS A 512 12.26 -29.13 -6.92
CA HIS A 512 12.77 -28.60 -5.66
C HIS A 512 13.98 -29.39 -5.19
N THR A 513 15.16 -28.92 -5.56
CA THR A 513 16.45 -29.40 -5.07
C THR A 513 17.36 -28.25 -4.71
N ASN A 514 18.38 -28.56 -3.91
CA ASN A 514 19.33 -27.58 -3.41
C ASN A 514 20.43 -27.23 -4.42
N SER A 515 20.69 -28.13 -5.37
CA SER A 515 21.62 -27.97 -6.49
C SER A 515 21.08 -28.53 -7.81
N ALA A 516 21.70 -28.16 -8.93
CA ALA A 516 21.35 -28.55 -10.28
C ALA A 516 21.56 -30.05 -10.46
N LEU A 517 22.72 -30.58 -10.08
CA LEU A 517 23.01 -32.01 -10.19
C LEU A 517 22.12 -32.86 -9.26
N ALA A 518 21.71 -32.34 -8.10
CA ALA A 518 20.75 -33.03 -7.23
C ALA A 518 19.38 -33.24 -7.89
N ALA A 519 19.04 -32.49 -8.95
CA ALA A 519 17.83 -32.73 -9.73
C ALA A 519 17.83 -34.12 -10.38
N ILE A 520 19.01 -34.69 -10.73
CA ILE A 520 19.11 -36.05 -11.28
C ILE A 520 18.56 -37.07 -10.29
N ALA A 521 19.09 -37.07 -9.07
CA ALA A 521 18.63 -37.94 -7.99
C ALA A 521 17.15 -37.71 -7.68
N ARG A 522 16.68 -36.46 -7.72
CA ARG A 522 15.25 -36.15 -7.51
C ARG A 522 14.36 -36.76 -8.61
N MET A 523 14.80 -36.78 -9.87
CA MET A 523 14.05 -37.43 -10.94
C MET A 523 14.02 -38.95 -10.76
N GLU A 524 15.12 -39.56 -10.30
CA GLU A 524 15.15 -40.99 -9.93
C GLU A 524 14.20 -41.29 -8.76
N ASP A 525 14.18 -40.46 -7.71
CA ASP A 525 13.26 -40.59 -6.57
C ASP A 525 11.78 -40.48 -6.97
N LEU A 526 11.50 -39.71 -8.03
CA LEU A 526 10.17 -39.61 -8.62
C LEU A 526 9.82 -40.82 -9.49
N GLY A 527 10.74 -41.76 -9.68
CA GLY A 527 10.52 -43.01 -10.42
C GLY A 527 10.90 -42.94 -11.90
N LEU A 528 11.70 -41.95 -12.34
CA LEU A 528 12.30 -42.02 -13.67
C LEU A 528 13.50 -42.95 -13.66
N GLU A 529 13.50 -43.87 -14.61
CA GLU A 529 14.67 -44.69 -14.89
C GLU A 529 15.84 -43.84 -15.42
N PRO A 530 17.09 -44.12 -15.03
CA PRO A 530 18.26 -43.33 -15.43
C PRO A 530 18.42 -43.18 -16.93
N TYR A 531 18.06 -44.22 -17.71
CA TYR A 531 18.12 -44.14 -19.17
C TYR A 531 17.15 -43.10 -19.73
N MET A 532 15.97 -42.90 -19.10
CA MET A 532 15.04 -41.84 -19.50
C MET A 532 15.59 -40.47 -19.15
N ILE A 533 16.23 -40.33 -18.00
CA ILE A 533 16.86 -39.07 -17.58
C ILE A 533 17.99 -38.72 -18.55
N ALA A 534 18.91 -39.65 -18.82
CA ALA A 534 20.03 -39.46 -19.73
C ALA A 534 19.58 -39.16 -21.18
N ALA A 535 18.47 -39.74 -21.63
CA ALA A 535 17.95 -39.52 -22.97
C ALA A 535 17.15 -38.21 -23.11
N ALA A 536 16.32 -37.88 -22.11
CA ALA A 536 15.35 -36.79 -22.20
C ALA A 536 15.86 -35.45 -21.64
N VAL A 537 16.66 -35.46 -20.56
CA VAL A 537 17.11 -34.23 -19.90
C VAL A 537 18.29 -33.64 -20.64
N ARG A 538 18.18 -32.36 -21.02
CA ARG A 538 19.23 -31.61 -21.72
C ARG A 538 20.02 -30.71 -20.80
N GLY A 539 19.37 -30.13 -19.79
CA GLY A 539 20.05 -29.20 -18.90
C GLY A 539 19.37 -29.02 -17.57
N LEU A 540 20.19 -28.67 -16.58
CA LEU A 540 19.80 -28.45 -15.20
C LEU A 540 20.34 -27.09 -14.77
N ALA A 541 19.50 -26.27 -14.16
CA ALA A 541 19.87 -24.97 -13.64
C ALA A 541 19.37 -24.84 -12.21
N ALA A 542 20.23 -24.57 -11.22
CA ALA A 542 19.77 -24.17 -9.90
C ALA A 542 19.92 -22.68 -9.70
N GLN A 543 19.05 -22.14 -8.86
CA GLN A 543 18.95 -20.71 -8.63
C GLN A 543 18.69 -20.42 -7.15
N ARG A 544 19.35 -19.36 -6.64
CA ARG A 544 19.00 -18.70 -5.37
C ARG A 544 18.99 -17.19 -5.55
N LEU A 545 18.29 -16.46 -4.68
CA LEU A 545 18.31 -14.99 -4.69
C LEU A 545 19.20 -14.47 -3.57
N VAL A 546 20.13 -13.59 -3.94
CA VAL A 546 20.91 -12.77 -3.01
C VAL A 546 20.44 -11.31 -3.11
N ARG A 547 20.48 -10.58 -2.00
CA ARG A 547 20.12 -9.16 -2.00
C ARG A 547 21.16 -8.33 -2.74
N ARG A 548 20.72 -7.33 -3.52
CA ARG A 548 21.62 -6.39 -4.19
C ARG A 548 22.00 -5.26 -3.23
N LEU A 549 23.25 -4.85 -3.26
CA LEU A 549 23.70 -3.70 -2.50
C LEU A 549 22.96 -2.43 -2.91
N CYS A 550 22.61 -1.61 -1.93
CA CYS A 550 21.95 -0.34 -2.19
C CYS A 550 22.88 0.60 -2.97
N PRO A 551 22.45 1.13 -4.14
CA PRO A 551 23.30 1.97 -4.98
C PRO A 551 23.66 3.32 -4.32
N HIS A 552 22.89 3.75 -3.30
CA HIS A 552 23.08 5.05 -2.64
C HIS A 552 24.05 5.02 -1.46
N CYS A 553 24.24 3.88 -0.79
CA CYS A 553 25.01 3.81 0.46
C CYS A 553 26.14 2.78 0.46
N ALA A 554 26.20 1.87 -0.52
CA ALA A 554 27.25 0.86 -0.59
C ALA A 554 28.66 1.49 -0.53
N ALA A 555 29.40 1.16 0.54
CA ALA A 555 30.74 1.69 0.75
C ALA A 555 31.78 0.73 0.18
N THR A 556 32.91 1.28 -0.28
CA THR A 556 34.08 0.48 -0.66
C THR A 556 34.53 -0.35 0.53
N ASP A 557 34.77 -1.62 0.25
CA ASP A 557 35.29 -2.55 1.22
C ASP A 557 36.68 -3.02 0.81
N THR A 558 37.52 -3.29 1.81
CA THR A 558 38.89 -3.77 1.64
C THR A 558 38.99 -5.28 1.84
N VAL A 559 37.85 -5.98 1.91
CA VAL A 559 37.76 -7.40 2.30
C VAL A 559 38.76 -8.26 1.52
N GLY A 560 39.80 -8.70 2.25
CA GLY A 560 40.76 -9.68 1.78
C GLY A 560 40.23 -11.12 1.82
N GLU A 561 39.16 -11.39 2.56
CA GLU A 561 38.61 -12.75 2.74
C GLU A 561 37.92 -13.29 1.49
N GLY A 562 37.04 -12.52 0.86
CA GLY A 562 36.42 -12.88 -0.43
C GLY A 562 37.46 -13.03 -1.55
N GLU A 563 38.46 -12.15 -1.57
CA GLU A 563 39.60 -12.24 -2.50
C GLU A 563 40.44 -13.50 -2.25
N ALA A 564 40.72 -13.83 -0.99
CA ALA A 564 41.45 -15.02 -0.62
C ALA A 564 40.69 -16.30 -0.97
N MET A 565 39.36 -16.32 -0.74
CA MET A 565 38.49 -17.43 -1.10
C MET A 565 38.47 -17.66 -2.61
N LEU A 566 38.27 -16.61 -3.42
CA LEU A 566 38.34 -16.71 -4.88
C LEU A 566 39.72 -17.13 -5.38
N LYS A 567 40.80 -16.65 -4.76
CA LYS A 567 42.17 -17.09 -5.10
C LYS A 567 42.40 -18.57 -4.77
N ARG A 568 41.86 -19.09 -3.66
CA ARG A 568 41.89 -20.52 -3.34
C ARG A 568 41.14 -21.34 -4.38
N LEU A 569 39.92 -20.93 -4.72
CA LEU A 569 39.10 -21.58 -5.75
C LEU A 569 39.78 -21.55 -7.13
N SER A 570 40.42 -20.44 -7.48
CA SER A 570 41.15 -20.33 -8.75
C SER A 570 42.40 -21.21 -8.79
N ARG A 571 43.15 -21.33 -7.67
CA ARG A 571 44.28 -22.28 -7.56
C ARG A 571 43.83 -23.74 -7.68
N ALA A 572 42.63 -24.05 -7.19
CA ALA A 572 42.01 -25.36 -7.35
C ALA A 572 41.45 -25.60 -8.77
N GLY A 573 41.56 -24.63 -9.68
CA GLY A 573 41.05 -24.72 -11.05
C GLY A 573 39.53 -24.60 -11.17
N LEU A 574 38.84 -24.18 -10.09
CA LEU A 574 37.38 -24.13 -10.02
C LEU A 574 36.81 -22.81 -10.55
N VAL A 575 37.59 -21.73 -10.48
CA VAL A 575 37.26 -20.42 -11.07
C VAL A 575 38.36 -20.02 -12.04
N MET A 576 37.97 -19.62 -13.25
CA MET A 576 38.94 -19.30 -14.29
C MET A 576 39.70 -18.03 -13.93
N ALA A 577 41.02 -18.05 -14.02
CA ALA A 577 41.85 -16.88 -13.71
C ALA A 577 41.46 -15.63 -14.53
N GLN A 578 40.87 -15.82 -15.72
CA GLN A 578 40.34 -14.76 -16.57
C GLN A 578 39.15 -14.02 -15.92
N GLU A 579 38.32 -14.71 -15.14
CA GLU A 579 37.15 -14.12 -14.45
C GLU A 579 37.56 -13.24 -13.26
N ILE A 580 38.83 -13.33 -12.83
CA ILE A 580 39.42 -12.58 -11.71
C ILE A 580 40.42 -11.52 -12.21
N LYS A 581 40.59 -11.36 -13.54
CA LYS A 581 41.56 -10.40 -14.11
C LYS A 581 41.23 -8.93 -13.81
N GLU A 582 39.95 -8.59 -13.77
CA GLU A 582 39.52 -7.22 -13.53
C GLU A 582 39.72 -6.80 -12.08
N LYS A 583 39.92 -5.49 -11.86
CA LYS A 583 40.10 -4.94 -10.51
C LYS A 583 38.86 -5.22 -9.67
N ALA A 584 39.04 -5.86 -8.53
CA ALA A 584 37.95 -6.16 -7.61
C ALA A 584 37.27 -4.88 -7.11
N ASN A 585 35.94 -4.91 -7.03
CA ASN A 585 35.09 -3.84 -6.53
C ASN A 585 34.29 -4.33 -5.32
N TRP A 586 35.00 -4.80 -4.29
CA TRP A 586 34.38 -5.25 -3.05
C TRP A 586 33.64 -4.09 -2.36
N LYS A 587 32.44 -4.39 -1.88
CA LYS A 587 31.54 -3.42 -1.24
C LYS A 587 30.93 -4.02 0.02
N LYS A 588 30.60 -3.15 0.97
CA LYS A 588 29.85 -3.49 2.19
C LYS A 588 28.52 -2.76 2.28
N ALA A 589 27.57 -3.42 2.91
CA ALA A 589 26.27 -2.85 3.26
C ALA A 589 26.43 -1.88 4.46
N THR A 590 25.98 -0.63 4.30
CA THR A 590 26.05 0.41 5.35
C THR A 590 24.67 0.82 5.86
N GLY A 591 23.72 0.99 4.95
CA GLY A 591 22.36 1.45 5.26
C GLY A 591 22.19 2.96 5.07
N CYS A 592 21.05 3.34 4.49
CA CYS A 592 20.56 4.71 4.41
C CYS A 592 19.03 4.71 4.36
N ALA A 593 18.42 5.90 4.38
CA ALA A 593 16.96 6.06 4.31
C ALA A 593 16.34 5.39 3.07
N GLN A 594 17.02 5.42 1.91
CA GLN A 594 16.50 4.84 0.66
C GLN A 594 16.36 3.30 0.70
N CYS A 595 17.19 2.63 1.48
CA CYS A 595 17.11 1.18 1.67
C CYS A 595 16.53 0.80 3.04
N ALA A 596 15.85 1.72 3.72
CA ALA A 596 15.35 1.55 5.08
C ALA A 596 16.41 1.02 6.06
N ASN A 597 17.64 1.55 5.96
CA ASN A 597 18.82 1.18 6.75
C ASN A 597 19.26 -0.29 6.65
N THR A 598 18.79 -1.05 5.66
CA THR A 598 19.21 -2.45 5.47
C THR A 598 20.57 -2.59 4.77
N GLY A 599 20.95 -1.58 3.96
CA GLY A 599 22.11 -1.61 3.08
C GLY A 599 21.89 -2.33 1.74
N TYR A 600 20.67 -2.84 1.50
CA TYR A 600 20.30 -3.58 0.29
C TYR A 600 19.06 -3.01 -0.37
N ALA A 601 18.96 -3.13 -1.69
CA ALA A 601 17.78 -2.72 -2.45
C ALA A 601 17.58 -3.65 -3.65
N GLY A 602 16.55 -4.49 -3.58
CA GLY A 602 16.25 -5.49 -4.60
C GLY A 602 17.10 -6.74 -4.48
N ARG A 603 16.92 -7.66 -5.44
CA ARG A 603 17.55 -8.98 -5.47
C ARG A 603 18.13 -9.30 -6.83
N ILE A 604 19.12 -10.17 -6.86
CA ILE A 604 19.70 -10.75 -8.06
C ILE A 604 19.86 -12.25 -7.83
N ALA A 605 19.67 -13.07 -8.85
CA ALA A 605 19.87 -14.50 -8.72
C ALA A 605 21.35 -14.87 -8.85
N VAL A 606 21.73 -15.92 -8.15
CA VAL A 606 22.95 -16.70 -8.38
C VAL A 606 22.55 -18.02 -9.02
N PHE A 607 23.36 -18.49 -9.96
CA PHE A 607 23.05 -19.62 -10.82
C PHE A 607 24.17 -20.64 -10.85
N GLU A 608 23.78 -21.90 -10.98
CA GLU A 608 24.63 -22.96 -11.50
C GLU A 608 23.88 -23.63 -12.63
N VAL A 609 24.53 -23.79 -13.78
CA VAL A 609 23.88 -24.29 -15.00
C VAL A 609 24.78 -25.33 -15.64
N VAL A 610 24.23 -26.49 -15.96
CA VAL A 610 24.93 -27.62 -16.57
C VAL A 610 24.10 -28.20 -17.71
N ALA A 611 24.77 -28.49 -18.83
CA ALA A 611 24.21 -29.26 -19.93
C ALA A 611 24.58 -30.74 -19.76
N ILE A 612 23.67 -31.64 -20.14
CA ILE A 612 23.84 -33.09 -20.07
C ILE A 612 24.49 -33.59 -21.37
N ASN A 613 25.82 -33.54 -21.39
CA ASN A 613 26.64 -34.10 -22.46
C ASN A 613 26.83 -35.62 -22.32
N ASP A 614 27.55 -36.25 -23.25
CA ASP A 614 27.72 -37.71 -23.26
C ASP A 614 28.44 -38.25 -22.00
N GLU A 615 29.48 -37.58 -21.49
CA GLU A 615 30.15 -38.01 -20.25
C GLU A 615 29.20 -37.98 -19.03
N LEU A 616 28.33 -36.96 -18.96
CA LEU A 616 27.34 -36.84 -17.89
C LEU A 616 26.22 -37.87 -18.06
N ARG A 617 25.82 -38.18 -19.30
CA ARG A 617 24.86 -39.27 -19.59
C ARG A 617 25.40 -40.62 -19.15
N ASP A 618 26.65 -40.94 -19.49
CA ASP A 618 27.28 -42.20 -19.08
C ASP A 618 27.35 -42.29 -17.55
N ALA A 619 27.69 -41.18 -16.88
CA ALA A 619 27.71 -41.14 -15.42
C ALA A 619 26.30 -41.33 -14.80
N ILE A 620 25.24 -40.80 -15.43
CA ILE A 620 23.85 -41.02 -14.99
C ILE A 620 23.46 -42.49 -15.19
N LEU A 621 23.78 -43.08 -16.35
CA LEU A 621 23.51 -44.50 -16.64
C LEU A 621 24.23 -45.45 -15.68
N ASP A 622 25.43 -45.08 -15.24
CA ASP A 622 26.23 -45.80 -14.24
C ASP A 622 25.70 -45.66 -12.80
N HIS A 623 24.63 -44.89 -12.56
CA HIS A 623 24.19 -44.47 -11.22
C HIS A 623 25.34 -43.85 -10.39
N ALA A 624 26.15 -43.01 -11.02
CA ALA A 624 27.31 -42.42 -10.38
C ALA A 624 26.93 -41.58 -9.15
N HIS A 625 27.71 -41.72 -8.07
CA HIS A 625 27.59 -40.85 -6.91
C HIS A 625 27.79 -39.37 -7.28
N MET A 626 27.19 -38.48 -6.48
CA MET A 626 27.22 -37.03 -6.69
C MET A 626 28.64 -36.46 -6.88
N SER A 627 29.62 -36.98 -6.16
CA SER A 627 31.02 -36.56 -6.29
C SER A 627 31.62 -36.84 -7.67
N ARG A 628 31.22 -37.94 -8.34
CA ARG A 628 31.62 -38.25 -9.71
C ARG A 628 30.87 -37.36 -10.71
N LEU A 629 29.56 -37.17 -10.53
CA LEU A 629 28.77 -36.25 -11.37
C LEU A 629 29.34 -34.83 -11.34
N LEU A 630 29.66 -34.33 -10.14
CA LEU A 630 30.28 -33.02 -9.96
C LEU A 630 31.63 -32.95 -10.69
N LYS A 631 32.52 -33.94 -10.51
CA LYS A 631 33.80 -33.99 -11.22
C LYS A 631 33.64 -33.92 -12.74
N VAL A 632 32.68 -34.65 -13.30
CA VAL A 632 32.39 -34.63 -14.75
C VAL A 632 31.86 -33.26 -15.18
N ALA A 633 30.91 -32.69 -14.45
CA ALA A 633 30.39 -31.35 -14.72
C ALA A 633 31.50 -30.28 -14.65
N ARG A 634 32.41 -30.38 -13.67
CA ARG A 634 33.53 -29.45 -13.51
C ARG A 634 34.50 -29.45 -14.69
N LYS A 635 34.76 -30.60 -15.33
CA LYS A 635 35.55 -30.66 -16.57
C LYS A 635 34.94 -29.83 -17.69
N GLN A 636 33.62 -29.68 -17.67
CA GLN A 636 32.85 -28.84 -18.59
C GLN A 636 32.68 -27.42 -18.05
N GLY A 637 33.56 -26.97 -17.14
CA GLY A 637 33.53 -25.62 -16.58
C GLY A 637 32.30 -25.30 -15.74
N PHE A 638 31.59 -26.30 -15.21
CA PHE A 638 30.47 -26.06 -14.29
C PHE A 638 30.91 -25.19 -13.10
N GLN A 639 30.13 -24.15 -12.82
CA GLN A 639 30.31 -23.24 -11.70
C GLN A 639 29.18 -23.44 -10.69
N THR A 640 29.52 -23.47 -9.40
CA THR A 640 28.50 -23.62 -8.33
C THR A 640 27.85 -22.29 -7.99
N LEU A 641 26.71 -22.36 -7.29
CA LEU A 641 26.03 -21.18 -6.74
C LEU A 641 26.95 -20.29 -5.91
N LEU A 642 27.85 -20.88 -5.12
CA LEU A 642 28.81 -20.16 -4.29
C LEU A 642 29.82 -19.38 -5.13
N GLU A 643 30.35 -20.00 -6.19
CA GLU A 643 31.35 -19.36 -7.06
C GLU A 643 30.74 -18.20 -7.86
N ASP A 644 29.58 -18.42 -8.48
CA ASP A 644 28.85 -17.36 -9.18
C ASP A 644 28.46 -16.21 -8.22
N GLY A 645 28.04 -16.55 -7.00
CA GLY A 645 27.78 -15.57 -5.94
C GLY A 645 29.02 -14.76 -5.56
N LEU A 646 30.17 -15.41 -5.37
CA LEU A 646 31.43 -14.73 -5.04
C LEU A 646 31.92 -13.83 -6.20
N LEU A 647 31.73 -14.25 -7.46
CA LEU A 647 32.03 -13.41 -8.62
C LEU A 647 31.16 -12.15 -8.65
N LYS A 648 29.86 -12.26 -8.33
CA LYS A 648 28.96 -11.11 -8.21
C LYS A 648 29.29 -10.21 -7.03
N ALA A 649 29.74 -10.78 -5.91
CA ALA A 649 30.22 -10.03 -4.76
C ALA A 649 31.51 -9.25 -5.10
N ARG A 650 32.44 -9.87 -5.83
CA ARG A 650 33.66 -9.23 -6.33
C ARG A 650 33.37 -8.01 -7.21
N GLN A 651 32.30 -8.06 -7.99
CA GLN A 651 31.86 -6.95 -8.84
C GLN A 651 31.17 -5.81 -8.05
N GLY A 652 30.86 -6.02 -6.77
CA GLY A 652 30.16 -5.06 -5.91
C GLY A 652 28.65 -5.10 -6.07
N THR A 653 28.09 -6.18 -6.61
CA THR A 653 26.63 -6.33 -6.77
C THR A 653 25.95 -6.78 -5.48
N THR A 654 26.64 -7.62 -4.68
CA THR A 654 26.22 -8.14 -3.38
C THR A 654 27.43 -8.19 -2.44
N THR A 655 27.26 -8.65 -1.21
CA THR A 655 28.36 -8.87 -0.25
C THR A 655 28.71 -10.35 -0.11
N VAL A 656 29.89 -10.65 0.45
CA VAL A 656 30.33 -12.03 0.71
C VAL A 656 29.43 -12.68 1.77
N GLU A 657 29.05 -11.94 2.81
CA GLU A 657 28.19 -12.41 3.90
C GLU A 657 26.83 -12.85 3.36
N GLU A 658 26.27 -12.09 2.42
CA GLU A 658 24.98 -12.41 1.80
C GLU A 658 25.06 -13.68 0.94
N VAL A 659 26.16 -13.86 0.21
CA VAL A 659 26.41 -15.08 -0.56
C VAL A 659 26.54 -16.29 0.36
N LEU A 660 27.32 -16.18 1.45
CA LEU A 660 27.49 -17.27 2.42
C LEU A 660 26.19 -17.57 3.18
N ARG A 661 25.38 -16.57 3.49
CA ARG A 661 24.05 -16.76 4.11
C ARG A 661 23.14 -17.62 3.26
N VAL A 662 23.18 -17.44 1.94
CA VAL A 662 22.28 -18.11 0.99
C VAL A 662 22.86 -19.42 0.45
N CYS A 663 24.18 -19.51 0.27
CA CYS A 663 24.84 -20.64 -0.39
C CYS A 663 25.73 -21.47 0.56
N GLY A 664 26.12 -20.94 1.71
CA GLY A 664 27.18 -21.52 2.56
C GLY A 664 26.77 -22.71 3.41
N ALA A 665 25.48 -22.93 3.65
CA ALA A 665 25.00 -24.03 4.50
C ALA A 665 25.22 -25.43 3.92
N GLU A 666 25.47 -25.56 2.61
CA GLU A 666 25.50 -26.86 1.92
C GLU A 666 26.92 -27.33 1.57
N GLN A 667 27.89 -26.41 1.44
CA GLN A 667 29.24 -26.77 1.00
C GLN A 667 30.27 -26.95 2.12
N GLN A 668 29.93 -26.72 3.40
CA GLN A 668 30.85 -27.04 4.52
C GLN A 668 31.25 -28.52 4.55
N SER A 669 30.41 -29.42 4.00
CA SER A 669 30.76 -30.83 3.83
C SER A 669 31.68 -31.12 2.62
N GLU A 670 31.71 -30.24 1.62
CA GLU A 670 32.45 -30.44 0.36
C GLU A 670 33.80 -29.71 0.33
N THR A 671 33.98 -28.67 1.16
CA THR A 671 35.22 -27.89 1.22
C THR A 671 36.28 -28.51 2.13
N GLU A 672 35.90 -29.39 3.06
CA GLU A 672 36.83 -30.10 3.95
C GLU A 672 37.67 -31.16 3.22
N GLU A 673 37.32 -31.55 1.99
CA GLU A 673 38.09 -32.51 1.18
C GLU A 673 39.13 -31.87 0.25
N LEU A 674 39.27 -30.53 0.23
CA LEU A 674 40.30 -29.88 -0.58
C LEU A 674 41.67 -29.97 0.12
N PRO A 675 42.70 -30.58 -0.50
CA PRO A 675 44.03 -30.60 0.11
C PRO A 675 44.55 -29.16 0.25
N THR A 676 45.00 -28.85 1.47
CA THR A 676 45.62 -27.58 1.89
C THR A 676 46.79 -27.12 1.03
#